data_AF-A0A845U556-F1
#
_entry.id   AF-A0A845U556-F1
#
_cell.length_a   1.000
_cell.length_b   1.000
_cell.length_c   1.000
_cell.angle_alpha   90.00
_cell.angle_beta   90.00
_cell.angle_gamma   90.00
#
_symmetry.space_group_name_H-M   'P 1'
#
loop_
_entity.id
_entity.type
_entity.pdbx_description
1 polymer ?
#
loop_
_entity_poly.entity_id
_entity_poly.type
_entity_poly.pdbx_seq_one_letter_code
_entity_poly.pdbx_strand_id
1 'polypeptide(L)'
;MRLVVVGHPLIQPYYQEKYVALKRLHPALEIRIVVPRRMAHPFGMRYCEVHPALDSREVQGLGSGLSTSHMTYLLDPLRLGLLLREFQPDAIHVEEEPQALITQEVVALRAAFCPQAALTVFTWDNLLRRRGFPLSTAKRLLRRVTRRQVSAIVCGNQEAERLLRERENFTGRTAVAPQFGVDPAEHEPGMEVNLRRQLGLAGGLVVGYAGRLVPEKGIALLLQALERLPAHPWKLLLVGSGPLENEIRSRWMTHFPGRIVHVPAVPQGDVPRYLRCMDIFVLSSYATPVWKEQFGLALAQAMLLGIPSVVSSSGAIPEVAGPGAWVCAEGSVESLAEALRALLESSILRRELGTRARGFALHRYTWDAVAARYLEIFQQAAGERVLPQPAYLQRSPVTDTPKQSVAAAAAPRKENPKRDHGSPATGAVARLESVLRALRRWAHRIVPAGRSPEVYRRLVRAIYRRMVYDPKTRTVTVRKGELAGAVKYGQFCEADFEFALGKYEPEIVSVFEEYCRPGMTVFDIGANAGHHLLRLSKLCGATGHVHAFEPVPENVTCLKETLRLNRLSNVTLHGVAVSDHEGSAEFKYGGVFDGLACLATGGHGRSMREMLPQKSIQVQTVELDAFCERLAIARLGLIKMDVEGAELLCLRGMRRTLRTHRPVLVMELWGADHVAQAPGILSQLGYEMRALSSWQGWIAGEKVETRNVLAVPSRSFRGSAEVRNQEAENKVMAESFAQRGE
;
A
#
# COMPACT_ATOMS: atom_id res chain seq x y z
N MET A 1 -16.58 -4.79 24.15
CA MET A 1 -15.65 -5.11 23.05
C MET A 1 -15.62 -3.94 22.07
N ARG A 2 -14.45 -3.60 21.55
CA ARG A 2 -14.19 -2.63 20.49
C ARG A 2 -13.75 -3.37 19.23
N LEU A 3 -14.55 -3.26 18.18
CA LEU A 3 -14.37 -4.01 16.94
C LEU A 3 -13.97 -3.08 15.80
N VAL A 4 -12.86 -3.38 15.13
CA VAL A 4 -12.52 -2.78 13.83
C VAL A 4 -12.82 -3.77 12.73
N VAL A 5 -13.49 -3.32 11.68
CA VAL A 5 -13.81 -4.11 10.50
C VAL A 5 -13.18 -3.45 9.29
N VAL A 6 -12.49 -4.21 8.45
CA VAL A 6 -11.87 -3.70 7.22
C VAL A 6 -12.37 -4.52 6.03
N GLY A 7 -12.92 -3.87 5.01
CA GLY A 7 -13.39 -4.58 3.82
C GLY A 7 -14.03 -3.69 2.78
N HIS A 8 -13.75 -3.97 1.50
CA HIS A 8 -14.35 -3.19 0.41
C HIS A 8 -15.85 -3.39 0.18
N PRO A 9 -16.49 -4.55 0.47
CA PRO A 9 -17.93 -4.70 0.23
C PRO A 9 -18.74 -3.73 1.09
N LEU A 10 -18.23 -3.38 2.27
CA LEU A 10 -18.86 -2.47 3.23
C LEU A 10 -18.86 -1.02 2.76
N ILE A 11 -18.34 -0.72 1.56
CA ILE A 11 -18.48 0.60 0.93
C ILE A 11 -19.95 0.96 0.67
N GLN A 12 -20.83 -0.05 0.55
CA GLN A 12 -22.26 0.11 0.33
C GLN A 12 -23.07 -0.18 1.61
N PRO A 13 -24.18 0.55 1.87
CA PRO A 13 -24.98 0.40 3.09
C PRO A 13 -25.55 -1.01 3.29
N TYR A 14 -25.99 -1.66 2.21
CA TYR A 14 -26.59 -3.00 2.25
C TYR A 14 -25.69 -4.03 2.96
N TYR A 15 -24.37 -3.99 2.73
CA TYR A 15 -23.44 -4.93 3.35
C TYR A 15 -23.04 -4.53 4.78
N GLN A 16 -23.36 -3.31 5.21
CA GLN A 16 -23.16 -2.86 6.59
C GLN A 16 -24.23 -3.39 7.55
N GLU A 17 -25.35 -3.92 7.03
CA GLU A 17 -26.50 -4.40 7.82
C GLU A 17 -26.11 -5.48 8.84
N LYS A 18 -25.13 -6.33 8.53
CA LYS A 18 -24.55 -7.27 9.52
C LYS A 18 -24.09 -6.57 10.79
N TYR A 19 -23.44 -5.42 10.66
CA TYR A 19 -22.90 -4.67 11.80
C TYR A 19 -23.95 -3.83 12.51
N VAL A 20 -25.00 -3.41 11.80
CA VAL A 20 -26.22 -2.83 12.38
C VAL A 20 -26.91 -3.87 13.27
N ALA A 21 -27.16 -5.07 12.75
CA ALA A 21 -27.71 -6.20 13.49
C ALA A 21 -26.82 -6.54 14.71
N LEU A 22 -25.50 -6.52 14.54
CA LEU A 22 -24.56 -6.82 15.63
C LEU A 22 -24.62 -5.77 16.76
N LYS A 23 -24.77 -4.47 16.45
CA LYS A 23 -25.05 -3.43 17.45
C LYS A 23 -26.41 -3.61 18.14
N ARG A 24 -27.45 -3.99 17.40
CA ARG A 24 -28.77 -4.27 17.97
C ARG A 24 -28.71 -5.43 18.96
N LEU A 25 -28.00 -6.50 18.60
CA LEU A 25 -27.78 -7.67 19.46
C LEU A 25 -26.88 -7.37 20.65
N HIS A 26 -25.94 -6.43 20.51
CA HIS A 26 -25.00 -6.06 21.57
C HIS A 26 -24.76 -4.54 21.63
N PRO A 27 -25.65 -3.77 22.28
CA PRO A 27 -25.60 -2.29 22.26
C PRO A 27 -24.34 -1.67 22.84
N ALA A 28 -23.65 -2.38 23.73
CA ALA A 28 -22.37 -1.94 24.32
C ALA A 28 -21.15 -2.16 23.40
N LEU A 29 -21.36 -2.66 22.18
CA LEU A 29 -20.28 -2.85 21.22
C LEU A 29 -19.96 -1.54 20.51
N GLU A 30 -18.69 -1.16 20.53
CA GLU A 30 -18.18 -0.05 19.73
C GLU A 30 -17.59 -0.58 18.42
N ILE A 31 -18.07 -0.09 17.28
CA ILE A 31 -17.63 -0.55 15.96
C ILE A 31 -16.94 0.59 15.17
N ARG A 32 -15.90 0.22 14.44
CA ARG A 32 -15.25 1.03 13.39
C ARG A 32 -15.13 0.22 12.11
N ILE A 33 -16.00 0.49 11.15
CA ILE A 33 -15.97 -0.02 9.79
C ILE A 33 -15.07 0.89 8.96
N VAL A 34 -14.03 0.32 8.37
CA VAL A 34 -13.04 1.04 7.56
C VAL A 34 -13.07 0.52 6.15
N VAL A 35 -13.36 1.41 5.21
CA VAL A 35 -13.53 1.10 3.79
C VAL A 35 -12.69 2.03 2.92
N PRO A 36 -12.41 1.66 1.66
CA PRO A 36 -11.94 2.63 0.67
C PRO A 36 -12.94 3.77 0.51
N ARG A 37 -12.47 5.01 0.45
CA ARG A 37 -13.31 6.19 0.18
C ARG A 37 -13.99 6.11 -1.18
N ARG A 38 -13.31 5.49 -2.14
CA ARG A 38 -13.82 5.15 -3.47
C ARG A 38 -13.19 3.87 -3.97
N MET A 39 -13.93 3.12 -4.79
CA MET A 39 -13.43 1.90 -5.42
C MET A 39 -14.08 1.68 -6.78
N ALA A 40 -13.29 1.15 -7.73
CA ALA A 40 -13.80 0.78 -9.04
C ALA A 40 -14.71 -0.45 -8.92
N HIS A 41 -15.90 -0.38 -9.51
CA HIS A 41 -16.85 -1.49 -9.62
C HIS A 41 -17.19 -1.72 -11.10
N PRO A 42 -17.56 -2.95 -11.52
CA PRO A 42 -18.00 -3.22 -12.90
C PRO A 42 -19.13 -2.30 -13.41
N PHE A 43 -19.92 -1.71 -12.52
CA PHE A 43 -21.03 -0.80 -12.82
C PHE A 43 -20.70 0.67 -12.46
N GLY A 44 -19.43 1.05 -12.55
CA GLY A 44 -18.94 2.40 -12.30
C GLY A 44 -18.21 2.59 -10.96
N MET A 45 -17.79 3.81 -10.68
CA MET A 45 -17.13 4.13 -9.40
C MET A 45 -18.15 4.04 -8.26
N ARG A 46 -17.75 3.43 -7.14
CA ARG A 46 -18.51 3.44 -5.88
C ARG A 46 -17.80 4.30 -4.87
N TYR A 47 -18.58 5.00 -4.05
CA TYR A 47 -18.09 5.87 -2.99
C TYR A 47 -18.56 5.32 -1.64
N CYS A 48 -17.78 5.59 -0.60
CA CYS A 48 -18.17 5.24 0.77
C CYS A 48 -19.49 5.91 1.13
N GLU A 49 -20.50 5.07 1.39
CA GLU A 49 -21.81 5.47 1.89
C GLU A 49 -21.99 4.92 3.31
N VAL A 50 -22.79 5.60 4.13
CA VAL A 50 -23.02 5.21 5.53
C VAL A 50 -24.46 4.74 5.68
N HIS A 51 -24.66 3.57 6.25
CA HIS A 51 -25.99 3.06 6.55
C HIS A 51 -26.74 4.01 7.50
N PRO A 52 -28.06 4.26 7.33
CA PRO A 52 -28.81 5.21 8.15
C PRO A 52 -28.78 4.93 9.66
N ALA A 53 -28.58 3.67 10.05
CA ALA A 53 -28.46 3.24 11.46
C ALA A 53 -27.03 3.35 12.04
N LEU A 54 -26.06 3.84 11.25
CA LEU A 54 -24.67 4.05 11.62
C LEU A 54 -24.30 5.52 11.39
N ASP A 55 -23.23 5.98 12.05
CA ASP A 55 -22.70 7.33 11.86
C ASP A 55 -21.34 7.37 11.15
N SER A 56 -20.88 8.58 10.82
CA SER A 56 -19.61 8.82 10.11
C SER A 56 -18.35 8.54 10.95
N ARG A 57 -18.49 8.34 12.26
CA ARG A 57 -17.40 7.86 13.13
C ARG A 57 -17.34 6.33 13.07
N GLU A 58 -18.48 5.68 12.93
CA GLU A 58 -18.60 4.23 12.80
C GLU A 58 -18.19 3.74 11.42
N VAL A 59 -18.49 4.47 10.33
CA VAL A 59 -18.09 4.11 8.97
C VAL A 59 -17.13 5.16 8.40
N GLN A 60 -15.89 4.76 8.16
CA GLN A 60 -14.81 5.66 7.75
C GLN A 60 -14.22 5.29 6.39
N GLY A 61 -14.40 6.20 5.41
CA GLY A 61 -13.80 6.11 4.09
C GLY A 61 -12.37 6.68 4.05
N LEU A 62 -11.37 5.81 3.97
CA LEU A 62 -9.96 6.20 3.87
C LEU A 62 -9.50 6.31 2.42
N GLY A 63 -8.48 7.16 2.17
CA GLY A 63 -7.81 7.16 0.87
C GLY A 63 -7.29 5.75 0.55
N SER A 64 -7.32 5.37 -0.73
CA SER A 64 -6.89 4.03 -1.16
C SER A 64 -5.96 4.10 -2.37
N GLY A 65 -5.04 3.15 -2.46
CA GLY A 65 -4.17 2.89 -3.60
C GLY A 65 -4.43 1.50 -4.20
N LEU A 66 -4.04 1.28 -5.45
CA LEU A 66 -4.19 -0.02 -6.15
C LEU A 66 -5.65 -0.57 -6.13
N SER A 67 -6.62 0.33 -6.14
CA SER A 67 -8.05 0.06 -5.92
C SER A 67 -8.81 -0.51 -7.13
N THR A 68 -8.12 -1.18 -8.04
CA THR A 68 -8.72 -1.83 -9.23
C THR A 68 -9.19 -3.26 -8.93
N SER A 69 -8.76 -3.85 -7.81
CA SER A 69 -9.15 -5.20 -7.40
C SER A 69 -9.22 -5.34 -5.89
N HIS A 70 -10.17 -6.14 -5.40
CA HIS A 70 -10.29 -6.53 -3.99
C HIS A 70 -9.02 -7.23 -3.45
N MET A 71 -8.22 -7.84 -4.33
CA MET A 71 -6.99 -8.53 -3.93
C MET A 71 -5.80 -7.61 -3.71
N THR A 72 -5.80 -6.41 -4.31
CA THR A 72 -4.59 -5.56 -4.42
C THR A 72 -4.73 -4.19 -3.75
N TYR A 73 -5.92 -3.77 -3.38
CA TYR A 73 -6.08 -2.45 -2.78
C TYR A 73 -5.40 -2.35 -1.41
N LEU A 74 -4.97 -1.14 -1.09
CA LEU A 74 -4.42 -0.73 0.20
C LEU A 74 -5.17 0.51 0.65
N LEU A 75 -5.37 0.67 1.95
CA LEU A 75 -5.89 1.90 2.52
C LEU A 75 -4.73 2.87 2.80
N ASP A 76 -5.04 4.07 3.28
CA ASP A 76 -4.04 4.99 3.79
C ASP A 76 -3.47 4.40 5.10
N PRO A 77 -2.23 3.87 5.10
CA PRO A 77 -1.69 3.15 6.25
C PRO A 77 -1.49 4.07 7.46
N LEU A 78 -1.34 5.38 7.23
CA LEU A 78 -1.18 6.34 8.33
C LEU A 78 -2.52 6.55 9.02
N ARG A 79 -3.58 6.78 8.26
CA ARG A 79 -4.92 6.96 8.81
C ARG A 79 -5.44 5.68 9.47
N LEU A 80 -5.23 4.53 8.85
CA LEU A 80 -5.59 3.23 9.43
C LEU A 80 -4.77 2.96 10.71
N GLY A 81 -3.44 3.19 10.69
CA GLY A 81 -2.60 3.01 11.87
C GLY A 81 -2.97 3.93 13.04
N LEU A 82 -3.29 5.20 12.76
CA LEU A 82 -3.77 6.15 13.76
C LEU A 82 -5.10 5.71 14.36
N LEU A 83 -6.05 5.28 13.52
CA LEU A 83 -7.34 4.75 13.97
C LEU A 83 -7.14 3.56 14.91
N LEU A 84 -6.30 2.57 14.52
CA LEU A 84 -6.01 1.41 15.36
C LEU A 84 -5.36 1.81 16.70
N ARG A 85 -4.45 2.78 16.67
CA ARG A 85 -3.77 3.28 17.87
C ARG A 85 -4.71 4.03 18.80
N GLU A 86 -5.60 4.87 18.28
CA GLU A 86 -6.52 5.70 19.08
C GLU A 86 -7.70 4.87 19.60
N PHE A 87 -8.26 4.02 18.74
CA PHE A 87 -9.41 3.20 19.09
C PHE A 87 -9.05 1.99 19.97
N GLN A 88 -7.81 1.48 19.85
CA GLN A 88 -7.30 0.30 20.59
C GLN A 88 -8.28 -0.89 20.51
N PRO A 89 -8.55 -1.47 19.33
CA PRO A 89 -9.55 -2.53 19.21
C PRO A 89 -9.20 -3.76 20.04
N ASP A 90 -10.23 -4.43 20.56
CA ASP A 90 -10.11 -5.75 21.17
C ASP A 90 -10.09 -6.84 20.08
N ALA A 91 -10.79 -6.61 18.96
CA ALA A 91 -10.80 -7.47 17.78
C ALA A 91 -10.74 -6.66 16.47
N ILE A 92 -10.08 -7.22 15.47
CA ILE A 92 -10.04 -6.74 14.09
C ILE A 92 -10.54 -7.85 13.17
N HIS A 93 -11.52 -7.54 12.34
CA HIS A 93 -12.02 -8.44 11.30
C HIS A 93 -11.69 -7.89 9.90
N VAL A 94 -11.13 -8.74 9.04
CA VAL A 94 -10.87 -8.41 7.63
C VAL A 94 -11.77 -9.25 6.73
N GLU A 95 -12.68 -8.59 6.00
CA GLU A 95 -13.66 -9.17 5.07
C GLU A 95 -13.04 -9.54 3.71
N GLU A 96 -11.78 -9.97 3.72
CA GLU A 96 -10.96 -10.17 2.52
C GLU A 96 -10.10 -11.41 2.66
N GLU A 97 -9.68 -11.95 1.51
CA GLU A 97 -8.88 -13.15 1.45
C GLU A 97 -7.57 -13.06 2.26
N PRO A 98 -7.07 -14.18 2.85
CA PRO A 98 -5.84 -14.19 3.62
C PRO A 98 -4.60 -13.70 2.87
N GLN A 99 -4.58 -13.82 1.54
CA GLN A 99 -3.52 -13.34 0.65
C GLN A 99 -3.70 -11.91 0.12
N ALA A 100 -4.80 -11.22 0.44
CA ALA A 100 -5.05 -9.86 -0.05
C ALA A 100 -4.05 -8.87 0.55
N LEU A 101 -3.69 -7.83 -0.21
CA LEU A 101 -2.72 -6.82 0.24
C LEU A 101 -3.24 -5.98 1.41
N ILE A 102 -4.56 -5.74 1.48
CA ILE A 102 -5.17 -5.10 2.65
C ILE A 102 -5.07 -5.97 3.92
N THR A 103 -5.25 -7.29 3.81
CA THR A 103 -5.06 -8.21 4.94
C THR A 103 -3.63 -8.13 5.47
N GLN A 104 -2.68 -8.05 4.56
CA GLN A 104 -1.26 -7.87 4.85
C GLN A 104 -0.95 -6.54 5.56
N GLU A 105 -1.53 -5.43 5.09
CA GLU A 105 -1.42 -4.12 5.74
C GLU A 105 -2.01 -4.13 7.16
N VAL A 106 -3.20 -4.72 7.33
CA VAL A 106 -3.85 -4.86 8.65
C VAL A 106 -2.99 -5.70 9.60
N VAL A 107 -2.43 -6.83 9.15
CA VAL A 107 -1.51 -7.67 9.95
C VAL A 107 -0.32 -6.84 10.46
N ALA A 108 0.29 -6.04 9.58
CA ALA A 108 1.45 -5.23 9.93
C ALA A 108 1.10 -4.10 10.92
N LEU A 109 -0.01 -3.39 10.70
CA LEU A 109 -0.44 -2.29 11.55
C LEU A 109 -0.97 -2.78 12.91
N ARG A 110 -1.70 -3.90 12.94
CA ARG A 110 -2.14 -4.56 14.18
C ARG A 110 -0.94 -4.92 15.05
N ALA A 111 0.08 -5.54 14.47
CA ALA A 111 1.31 -5.89 15.20
C ALA A 111 2.06 -4.66 15.76
N ALA A 112 1.86 -3.48 15.16
CA ALA A 112 2.51 -2.24 15.57
C ALA A 112 1.76 -1.51 16.69
N PHE A 113 0.43 -1.44 16.60
CA PHE A 113 -0.39 -0.52 17.40
C PHE A 113 -1.29 -1.20 18.43
N CYS A 114 -1.66 -2.45 18.17
CA CYS A 114 -2.58 -3.21 19.00
C CYS A 114 -2.24 -4.71 18.91
N PRO A 115 -1.02 -5.14 19.32
CA PRO A 115 -0.55 -6.52 19.19
C PRO A 115 -1.34 -7.54 20.05
N GLN A 116 -2.25 -7.07 20.89
CA GLN A 116 -3.17 -7.90 21.67
C GLN A 116 -4.53 -8.09 21.00
N ALA A 117 -4.90 -7.23 20.04
CA ALA A 117 -6.20 -7.31 19.37
C ALA A 117 -6.34 -8.64 18.63
N ALA A 118 -7.42 -9.38 18.84
CA ALA A 118 -7.66 -10.59 18.07
C ALA A 118 -7.78 -10.27 16.58
N LEU A 119 -7.18 -11.08 15.70
CA LEU A 119 -7.27 -10.89 14.26
C LEU A 119 -8.07 -12.02 13.63
N THR A 120 -9.19 -11.67 12.99
CA THR A 120 -9.99 -12.61 12.21
C THR A 120 -10.02 -12.19 10.76
N VAL A 121 -10.03 -13.16 9.84
CA VAL A 121 -9.99 -12.92 8.39
C VAL A 121 -10.99 -13.85 7.71
N PHE A 122 -11.63 -13.38 6.64
CA PHE A 122 -12.61 -14.14 5.87
C PHE A 122 -12.00 -14.82 4.62
N THR A 123 -12.55 -15.94 4.14
CA THR A 123 -12.16 -16.55 2.86
C THR A 123 -13.31 -17.27 2.16
N TRP A 124 -13.38 -17.11 0.84
CA TRP A 124 -14.27 -17.84 -0.07
C TRP A 124 -13.54 -18.96 -0.85
N ASP A 125 -12.25 -19.21 -0.60
CA ASP A 125 -11.43 -20.12 -1.42
C ASP A 125 -11.89 -21.59 -1.29
N ASN A 126 -12.82 -21.98 -2.16
CA ASN A 126 -13.45 -23.31 -2.22
C ASN A 126 -13.04 -24.11 -3.48
N LEU A 127 -11.97 -23.68 -4.15
CA LEU A 127 -11.49 -24.27 -5.40
C LEU A 127 -10.02 -24.67 -5.32
N LEU A 128 -9.70 -25.82 -5.89
CA LEU A 128 -8.32 -26.26 -6.10
C LEU A 128 -7.68 -25.54 -7.29
N ARG A 129 -7.29 -24.27 -7.10
CA ARG A 129 -6.62 -23.50 -8.16
C ARG A 129 -5.13 -23.86 -8.25
N ARG A 130 -4.74 -24.65 -9.26
CA ARG A 130 -3.33 -24.77 -9.70
C ARG A 130 -2.94 -23.52 -10.49
N ARG A 131 -2.47 -22.47 -9.82
CA ARG A 131 -1.91 -21.28 -10.50
C ARG A 131 -0.43 -21.48 -10.82
N GLY A 132 -0.01 -21.04 -12.00
CA GLY A 132 1.39 -21.10 -12.45
C GLY A 132 2.35 -20.24 -11.61
N PHE A 133 3.64 -20.57 -11.70
CA PHE A 133 4.74 -19.76 -11.18
C PHE A 133 4.81 -18.41 -11.94
N PRO A 134 5.15 -17.27 -11.29
CA PRO A 134 5.57 -17.07 -9.90
C PRO A 134 4.46 -16.62 -8.93
N LEU A 135 3.28 -16.25 -9.44
CA LEU A 135 2.17 -15.67 -8.67
C LEU A 135 1.61 -16.63 -7.60
N SER A 136 1.62 -17.93 -7.87
CA SER A 136 1.16 -18.95 -6.91
C SER A 136 2.07 -19.06 -5.68
N THR A 137 3.38 -18.92 -5.86
CA THR A 137 4.37 -18.94 -4.78
C THR A 137 4.24 -17.70 -3.89
N ALA A 138 4.08 -16.52 -4.50
CA ALA A 138 3.89 -15.27 -3.75
C ALA A 138 2.60 -15.32 -2.91
N LYS A 139 1.46 -15.72 -3.50
CA LYS A 139 0.19 -15.87 -2.76
C LYS A 139 0.30 -16.87 -1.62
N ARG A 140 0.98 -18.00 -1.83
CA ARG A 140 1.22 -19.01 -0.78
C ARG A 140 2.03 -18.44 0.39
N LEU A 141 3.03 -17.60 0.11
CA LEU A 141 3.84 -16.96 1.14
C LEU A 141 3.03 -15.94 1.95
N LEU A 142 2.24 -15.10 1.29
CA LEU A 142 1.33 -14.16 1.97
C LEU A 142 0.33 -14.89 2.89
N ARG A 143 -0.30 -15.96 2.40
CA ARG A 143 -1.18 -16.81 3.24
C ARG A 143 -0.46 -17.36 4.45
N ARG A 144 0.78 -17.86 4.29
CA ARG A 144 1.57 -18.40 5.40
C ARG A 144 1.84 -17.35 6.48
N VAL A 145 2.07 -16.10 6.10
CA VAL A 145 2.23 -15.01 7.07
C VAL A 145 0.94 -14.73 7.81
N THR A 146 -0.18 -14.59 7.10
CA THR A 146 -1.49 -14.35 7.70
C THR A 146 -1.86 -15.45 8.70
N ARG A 147 -1.68 -16.72 8.34
CA ARG A 147 -2.01 -17.87 9.21
C ARG A 147 -1.32 -17.86 10.57
N ARG A 148 -0.10 -17.36 10.63
CA ARG A 148 0.66 -17.28 11.89
C ARG A 148 0.21 -16.14 12.80
N GLN A 149 -0.60 -15.22 12.28
CA GLN A 149 -0.99 -13.98 12.94
C GLN A 149 -2.48 -13.92 13.28
N VAL A 150 -3.32 -14.72 12.61
CA VAL A 150 -4.76 -14.77 12.84
C VAL A 150 -5.11 -15.58 14.08
N SER A 151 -6.06 -15.07 14.86
CA SER A 151 -6.71 -15.77 15.97
C SER A 151 -7.75 -16.78 15.47
N ALA A 152 -8.44 -16.48 14.36
CA ALA A 152 -9.35 -17.39 13.67
C ALA A 152 -9.51 -17.03 12.19
N ILE A 153 -9.88 -18.01 11.34
CA ILE A 153 -10.30 -17.77 9.95
C ILE A 153 -11.77 -18.12 9.79
N VAL A 154 -12.55 -17.18 9.26
CA VAL A 154 -13.96 -17.38 8.91
C VAL A 154 -14.04 -17.90 7.48
N CYS A 155 -14.56 -19.11 7.32
CA CYS A 155 -14.70 -19.79 6.04
C CYS A 155 -16.14 -19.63 5.56
N GLY A 156 -16.33 -19.17 4.33
CA GLY A 156 -17.68 -18.96 3.78
C GLY A 156 -18.52 -20.24 3.62
N ASN A 157 -17.88 -21.41 3.61
CA ASN A 157 -18.49 -22.73 3.52
C ASN A 157 -17.53 -23.81 4.07
N GLN A 158 -18.04 -25.04 4.23
CA GLN A 158 -17.27 -26.19 4.74
C GLN A 158 -16.12 -26.59 3.82
N GLU A 159 -16.27 -26.45 2.50
CA GLU A 159 -15.20 -26.80 1.56
C GLU A 159 -13.98 -25.88 1.72
N ALA A 160 -14.21 -24.58 1.94
CA ALA A 160 -13.14 -23.63 2.21
C ALA A 160 -12.38 -24.01 3.49
N GLU A 161 -13.08 -24.41 4.55
CA GLU A 161 -12.45 -24.92 5.78
C GLU A 161 -11.65 -26.20 5.52
N ARG A 162 -12.23 -27.17 4.80
CA ARG A 162 -11.59 -28.44 4.45
C ARG A 162 -10.29 -28.21 3.68
N LEU A 163 -10.29 -27.34 2.66
CA LEU A 163 -9.09 -27.00 1.90
C LEU A 163 -8.03 -26.34 2.79
N LEU A 164 -8.45 -25.51 3.74
CA LEU A 164 -7.60 -24.89 4.75
C LEU A 164 -6.92 -25.91 5.68
N ARG A 165 -7.63 -26.98 6.05
CA ARG A 165 -7.10 -28.08 6.86
C ARG A 165 -6.19 -29.01 6.06
N GLU A 166 -6.67 -29.52 4.94
CA GLU A 166 -6.04 -30.62 4.19
C GLU A 166 -4.87 -30.18 3.29
N ARG A 167 -4.97 -29.03 2.62
CA ARG A 167 -3.95 -28.56 1.65
C ARG A 167 -2.97 -27.59 2.24
N GLU A 168 -3.48 -26.83 3.19
CA GLU A 168 -2.87 -25.62 3.70
C GLU A 168 -2.29 -25.86 5.11
N ASN A 169 -2.53 -27.05 5.68
CA ASN A 169 -2.12 -27.53 7.01
C ASN A 169 -2.35 -26.50 8.12
N PHE A 170 -3.46 -25.77 8.04
CA PHE A 170 -3.80 -24.80 9.05
C PHE A 170 -4.37 -25.49 10.28
N THR A 171 -3.68 -25.34 11.42
CA THR A 171 -4.07 -25.93 12.71
C THR A 171 -4.76 -24.94 13.64
N GLY A 172 -4.86 -23.67 13.26
CA GLY A 172 -5.52 -22.63 14.05
C GLY A 172 -7.04 -22.77 14.10
N ARG A 173 -7.72 -21.84 14.76
CA ARG A 173 -9.19 -21.84 14.85
C ARG A 173 -9.81 -21.48 13.50
N THR A 174 -10.86 -22.21 13.12
CA THR A 174 -11.69 -21.91 11.95
C THR A 174 -13.15 -21.87 12.37
N ALA A 175 -13.96 -21.13 11.63
CA ALA A 175 -15.40 -21.14 11.80
C ALA A 175 -16.07 -21.02 10.44
N VAL A 176 -17.07 -21.85 10.17
CA VAL A 176 -17.88 -21.74 8.96
C VAL A 176 -19.05 -20.79 9.23
N ALA A 177 -19.14 -19.72 8.44
CA ALA A 177 -20.23 -18.76 8.49
C ALA A 177 -20.35 -18.04 7.13
N PRO A 178 -21.57 -17.77 6.65
CA PRO A 178 -21.76 -16.99 5.43
C PRO A 178 -21.32 -15.54 5.65
N GLN A 179 -20.79 -14.91 4.60
CA GLN A 179 -20.31 -13.53 4.72
C GLN A 179 -21.43 -12.52 4.98
N PHE A 180 -22.60 -12.77 4.38
CA PHE A 180 -23.75 -11.88 4.35
C PHE A 180 -25.03 -12.62 4.72
N GLY A 181 -25.96 -11.88 5.32
CA GLY A 181 -27.31 -12.35 5.59
C GLY A 181 -28.33 -11.80 4.58
N VAL A 182 -29.59 -12.08 4.88
CA VAL A 182 -30.77 -11.66 4.12
C VAL A 182 -31.80 -11.10 5.10
N ASP A 183 -32.57 -10.08 4.68
CA ASP A 183 -33.59 -9.48 5.52
C ASP A 183 -34.89 -10.33 5.54
N PRO A 184 -35.33 -10.84 6.71
CA PRO A 184 -36.61 -11.54 6.83
C PRO A 184 -37.82 -10.72 6.37
N ALA A 185 -37.82 -9.40 6.58
CA ALA A 185 -38.96 -8.54 6.24
C ALA A 185 -39.18 -8.44 4.73
N GLU A 186 -38.10 -8.39 3.95
CA GLU A 186 -38.17 -8.47 2.49
C GLU A 186 -38.61 -9.86 2.00
N HIS A 187 -38.42 -10.90 2.82
CA HIS A 187 -38.60 -12.32 2.49
C HIS A 187 -39.72 -12.99 3.30
N GLU A 188 -40.82 -12.27 3.50
CA GLU A 188 -42.04 -12.85 4.04
C GLU A 188 -42.69 -13.82 3.03
N PRO A 189 -43.18 -14.99 3.46
CA PRO A 189 -43.82 -15.96 2.59
C PRO A 189 -45.07 -15.36 1.99
N GLY A 190 -45.34 -15.70 0.73
CA GLY A 190 -46.49 -15.18 0.02
C GLY A 190 -46.42 -15.47 -1.45
N MET A 191 -47.48 -15.08 -2.15
CA MET A 191 -47.65 -15.33 -3.57
C MET A 191 -47.87 -14.02 -4.32
N GLU A 192 -47.06 -13.76 -5.34
CA GLU A 192 -47.19 -12.56 -6.17
C GLU A 192 -48.20 -12.80 -7.30
N VAL A 193 -49.48 -12.91 -6.93
CA VAL A 193 -50.58 -13.34 -7.84
C VAL A 193 -50.71 -12.44 -9.06
N ASN A 194 -50.64 -11.12 -8.88
CA ASN A 194 -50.78 -10.16 -9.98
C ASN A 194 -49.61 -10.25 -10.96
N LEU A 195 -48.38 -10.38 -10.45
CA LEU A 195 -47.19 -10.53 -11.28
C LEU A 195 -47.22 -11.87 -12.02
N ARG A 196 -47.62 -12.97 -11.37
CA ARG A 196 -47.82 -14.27 -12.04
C ARG A 196 -48.81 -14.17 -13.20
N ARG A 197 -49.92 -13.45 -13.03
CA ARG A 197 -50.91 -13.23 -14.10
C ARG A 197 -50.32 -12.41 -15.25
N GLN A 198 -49.62 -11.31 -14.93
CA GLN A 198 -48.97 -10.45 -15.94
C GLN A 198 -47.91 -11.20 -16.75
N LEU A 199 -47.18 -12.12 -16.11
CA LEU A 199 -46.17 -12.95 -16.77
C LEU A 199 -46.76 -14.16 -17.52
N GLY A 200 -48.08 -14.40 -17.49
CA GLY A 200 -48.69 -15.57 -18.13
C GLY A 200 -48.37 -16.90 -17.43
N LEU A 201 -48.02 -16.84 -16.15
CA LEU A 201 -47.67 -17.98 -15.29
C LEU A 201 -48.87 -18.54 -14.51
N ALA A 202 -50.09 -18.05 -14.77
CA ALA A 202 -51.31 -18.57 -14.15
C ALA A 202 -51.65 -19.97 -14.68
N GLY A 203 -52.31 -20.80 -13.84
CA GLY A 203 -52.89 -22.08 -14.25
C GLY A 203 -51.98 -23.31 -14.21
N GLY A 204 -50.75 -23.20 -13.68
CA GLY A 204 -49.83 -24.33 -13.50
C GLY A 204 -48.84 -24.08 -12.37
N LEU A 205 -48.11 -25.13 -11.95
CA LEU A 205 -47.02 -24.98 -10.99
C LEU A 205 -45.81 -24.34 -11.67
N VAL A 206 -45.29 -23.28 -11.05
CA VAL A 206 -44.14 -22.53 -11.55
C VAL A 206 -42.87 -23.08 -10.95
N VAL A 207 -42.09 -23.78 -11.77
CA VAL A 207 -40.69 -24.07 -11.48
C VAL A 207 -39.89 -22.82 -11.81
N GLY A 208 -38.90 -22.47 -11.00
CA GLY A 208 -38.14 -21.25 -11.27
C GLY A 208 -36.68 -21.28 -10.85
N TYR A 209 -35.92 -20.40 -11.51
CA TYR A 209 -34.50 -20.16 -11.26
C TYR A 209 -34.25 -18.65 -11.26
N ALA A 210 -33.40 -18.18 -10.35
CA ALA A 210 -32.94 -16.80 -10.29
C ALA A 210 -31.41 -16.73 -10.20
N GLY A 211 -30.78 -16.05 -11.15
CA GLY A 211 -29.33 -15.88 -11.18
C GLY A 211 -28.77 -15.70 -12.59
N ARG A 212 -27.44 -15.74 -12.73
CA ARG A 212 -26.77 -15.65 -14.04
C ARG A 212 -27.17 -16.82 -14.94
N LEU A 213 -27.45 -16.55 -16.21
CA LEU A 213 -27.81 -17.57 -17.21
C LEU A 213 -26.55 -18.05 -17.94
N VAL A 214 -25.74 -18.83 -17.22
CA VAL A 214 -24.45 -19.38 -17.66
C VAL A 214 -24.46 -20.91 -17.56
N PRO A 215 -23.69 -21.64 -18.39
CA PRO A 215 -23.72 -23.12 -18.43
C PRO A 215 -23.57 -23.79 -17.06
N GLU A 216 -22.61 -23.32 -16.25
CA GLU A 216 -22.28 -23.91 -14.94
C GLU A 216 -23.42 -23.88 -13.92
N LYS A 217 -24.47 -23.08 -14.18
CA LYS A 217 -25.68 -23.00 -13.36
C LYS A 217 -26.71 -24.10 -13.66
N GLY A 218 -26.41 -24.98 -14.61
CA GLY A 218 -27.24 -26.15 -14.89
C GLY A 218 -28.59 -25.83 -15.55
N ILE A 219 -28.71 -24.68 -16.23
CA ILE A 219 -29.97 -24.24 -16.87
C ILE A 219 -30.40 -25.24 -17.96
N ALA A 220 -29.45 -25.73 -18.75
CA ALA A 220 -29.71 -26.76 -19.75
C ALA A 220 -30.20 -28.08 -19.12
N LEU A 221 -29.64 -28.48 -17.96
CA LEU A 221 -30.08 -29.68 -17.23
C LEU A 221 -31.51 -29.53 -16.72
N LEU A 222 -31.87 -28.35 -16.20
CA LEU A 222 -33.24 -28.04 -15.78
C LEU A 222 -34.23 -28.16 -16.94
N LEU A 223 -33.89 -27.58 -18.09
CA LEU A 223 -34.75 -27.64 -19.28
C LEU A 223 -34.92 -29.08 -19.80
N GLN A 224 -33.84 -29.86 -19.87
CA GLN A 224 -33.87 -31.27 -20.23
C GLN A 224 -34.65 -32.13 -19.22
N ALA A 225 -34.60 -31.81 -17.93
CA ALA A 225 -35.36 -32.52 -16.91
C ALA A 225 -36.87 -32.26 -17.04
N LEU A 226 -37.25 -31.01 -17.34
CA LEU A 226 -38.65 -30.63 -17.57
C LEU A 226 -39.20 -31.21 -18.88
N GLU A 227 -38.38 -31.35 -19.91
CA GLU A 227 -38.73 -32.05 -21.17
C GLU A 227 -39.18 -33.49 -20.92
N ARG A 228 -38.61 -34.18 -19.92
CA ARG A 228 -38.99 -35.54 -19.52
C ARG A 228 -40.27 -35.62 -18.70
N LEU A 229 -40.93 -34.49 -18.44
CA LEU A 229 -42.16 -34.40 -17.64
C LEU A 229 -43.33 -33.79 -18.44
N PRO A 230 -43.65 -34.30 -19.65
CA PRO A 230 -44.66 -33.69 -20.53
C PRO A 230 -46.09 -33.81 -19.97
N ALA A 231 -46.34 -34.82 -19.14
CA ALA A 231 -47.64 -35.08 -18.51
C ALA A 231 -48.04 -34.03 -17.46
N HIS A 232 -47.08 -33.23 -16.96
CA HIS A 232 -47.36 -32.20 -15.97
C HIS A 232 -47.50 -30.82 -16.65
N PRO A 233 -48.48 -29.99 -16.24
CA PRO A 233 -48.69 -28.65 -16.77
C PRO A 233 -47.76 -27.63 -16.08
N TRP A 234 -46.46 -27.92 -16.01
CA TRP A 234 -45.48 -27.02 -15.41
C TRP A 234 -45.30 -25.75 -16.24
N LYS A 235 -44.97 -24.66 -15.56
CA LYS A 235 -44.45 -23.41 -16.12
C LYS A 235 -43.03 -23.20 -15.60
N LEU A 236 -42.19 -22.53 -16.38
CA LEU A 236 -40.82 -22.20 -15.99
C LEU A 236 -40.60 -20.69 -15.99
N LEU A 237 -40.15 -20.14 -14.86
CA LEU A 237 -39.73 -18.75 -14.72
C LEU A 237 -38.20 -18.68 -14.56
N LEU A 238 -37.52 -18.07 -15.53
CA LEU A 238 -36.08 -17.81 -15.49
C LEU A 238 -35.86 -16.32 -15.25
N VAL A 239 -35.21 -15.95 -14.14
CA VAL A 239 -34.92 -14.56 -13.80
C VAL A 239 -33.42 -14.32 -13.83
N GLY A 240 -32.96 -13.46 -14.73
CA GLY A 240 -31.55 -13.10 -14.87
C GLY A 240 -31.10 -12.96 -16.32
N SER A 241 -29.81 -12.69 -16.47
CA SER A 241 -29.18 -12.47 -17.77
C SER A 241 -27.88 -13.28 -17.90
N GLY A 242 -27.48 -13.55 -19.14
CA GLY A 242 -26.27 -14.30 -19.45
C GLY A 242 -26.20 -14.82 -20.89
N PRO A 243 -25.09 -15.47 -21.25
CA PRO A 243 -24.84 -15.97 -22.61
C PRO A 243 -25.88 -16.99 -23.10
N LEU A 244 -26.62 -17.66 -22.20
CA LEU A 244 -27.63 -18.64 -22.58
C LEU A 244 -28.97 -18.04 -23.04
N GLU A 245 -29.18 -16.73 -22.95
CA GLU A 245 -30.45 -16.08 -23.31
C GLU A 245 -30.91 -16.40 -24.74
N ASN A 246 -29.98 -16.38 -25.69
CA ASN A 246 -30.29 -16.68 -27.08
C ASN A 246 -30.73 -18.14 -27.25
N GLU A 247 -30.05 -19.09 -26.61
CA GLU A 247 -30.43 -20.51 -26.66
C GLU A 247 -31.80 -20.73 -26.00
N ILE A 248 -32.04 -20.13 -24.84
CA ILE A 248 -33.32 -20.20 -24.13
C ILE A 248 -34.45 -19.72 -25.05
N ARG A 249 -34.27 -18.58 -25.71
CA ARG A 249 -35.28 -17.98 -26.59
C ARG A 249 -35.48 -18.76 -27.89
N SER A 250 -34.42 -19.09 -28.62
CA SER A 250 -34.54 -19.67 -29.96
C SER A 250 -34.89 -21.15 -29.94
N ARG A 251 -34.38 -21.90 -28.95
CA ARG A 251 -34.59 -23.35 -28.84
C ARG A 251 -35.71 -23.67 -27.88
N TRP A 252 -35.58 -23.29 -26.62
CA TRP A 252 -36.41 -23.85 -25.55
C TRP A 252 -37.79 -23.21 -25.47
N MET A 253 -37.90 -21.89 -25.62
CA MET A 253 -39.20 -21.20 -25.67
C MET A 253 -39.99 -21.56 -26.93
N THR A 254 -39.31 -21.81 -28.05
CA THR A 254 -39.93 -22.32 -29.29
C THR A 254 -40.40 -23.76 -29.13
N HIS A 255 -39.60 -24.61 -28.48
CA HIS A 255 -39.94 -26.03 -28.23
C HIS A 255 -41.09 -26.18 -27.21
N PHE A 256 -41.20 -25.28 -26.23
CA PHE A 256 -42.26 -25.26 -25.22
C PHE A 256 -43.07 -23.95 -25.25
N PRO A 257 -43.88 -23.72 -26.31
CA PRO A 257 -44.59 -22.46 -26.49
C PRO A 257 -45.51 -22.16 -25.30
N GLY A 258 -45.35 -20.96 -24.73
CA GLY A 258 -46.15 -20.48 -23.60
C GLY A 258 -45.89 -21.17 -22.26
N ARG A 259 -44.90 -22.07 -22.14
CA ARG A 259 -44.52 -22.66 -20.84
C ARG A 259 -43.35 -21.97 -20.16
N ILE A 260 -42.45 -21.34 -20.92
CA ILE A 260 -41.23 -20.72 -20.40
C ILE A 260 -41.33 -19.20 -20.49
N VAL A 261 -41.04 -18.53 -19.37
CA VAL A 261 -40.95 -17.07 -19.25
C VAL A 261 -39.53 -16.71 -18.82
N HIS A 262 -38.87 -15.88 -19.63
CA HIS A 262 -37.58 -15.31 -19.30
C HIS A 262 -37.75 -13.84 -18.93
N VAL A 263 -37.31 -13.48 -17.73
CA VAL A 263 -37.18 -12.11 -17.24
C VAL A 263 -35.68 -11.79 -17.16
N PRO A 264 -35.20 -10.70 -17.77
CA PRO A 264 -33.81 -10.26 -17.66
C PRO A 264 -33.37 -9.99 -16.22
N ALA A 265 -32.10 -9.62 -16.01
CA ALA A 265 -31.61 -9.22 -14.70
C ALA A 265 -32.43 -8.07 -14.08
N VAL A 266 -32.84 -8.26 -12.83
CA VAL A 266 -33.62 -7.29 -12.04
C VAL A 266 -32.79 -6.72 -10.89
N PRO A 267 -33.13 -5.53 -10.35
CA PRO A 267 -32.52 -5.02 -9.13
C PRO A 267 -32.61 -6.01 -7.97
N GLN A 268 -31.63 -6.00 -7.07
CA GLN A 268 -31.56 -6.96 -5.97
C GLN A 268 -32.80 -6.94 -5.06
N GLY A 269 -33.35 -5.74 -4.78
CA GLY A 269 -34.56 -5.59 -3.98
C GLY A 269 -35.84 -6.14 -4.64
N ASP A 270 -35.84 -6.35 -5.96
CA ASP A 270 -36.99 -6.93 -6.67
C ASP A 270 -36.93 -8.46 -6.75
N VAL A 271 -35.78 -9.08 -6.47
CA VAL A 271 -35.62 -10.55 -6.55
C VAL A 271 -36.66 -11.30 -5.70
N PRO A 272 -36.96 -10.92 -4.44
CA PRO A 272 -37.95 -11.63 -3.62
C PRO A 272 -39.34 -11.64 -4.25
N ARG A 273 -39.71 -10.55 -4.95
CA ARG A 273 -40.98 -10.42 -5.67
C ARG A 273 -41.08 -11.46 -6.81
N TYR A 274 -40.01 -11.65 -7.58
CA TYR A 274 -40.02 -12.69 -8.62
C TYR A 274 -39.91 -14.11 -8.06
N LEU A 275 -39.20 -14.30 -6.94
CA LEU A 275 -39.16 -15.62 -6.26
C LEU A 275 -40.55 -16.02 -5.76
N ARG A 276 -41.36 -15.09 -5.22
CA ARG A 276 -42.77 -15.35 -4.87
C ARG A 276 -43.66 -15.70 -6.08
N CYS A 277 -43.17 -15.60 -7.31
CA CYS A 277 -43.83 -16.16 -8.48
C CYS A 277 -43.54 -17.65 -8.68
N MET A 278 -42.71 -18.29 -7.85
CA MET A 278 -42.30 -19.69 -7.99
C MET A 278 -42.98 -20.58 -6.95
N ASP A 279 -43.35 -21.80 -7.36
CA ASP A 279 -43.83 -22.87 -6.47
C ASP A 279 -42.70 -23.84 -6.09
N ILE A 280 -41.70 -23.97 -6.96
CA ILE A 280 -40.51 -24.79 -6.77
C ILE A 280 -39.31 -23.99 -7.26
N PHE A 281 -38.30 -23.80 -6.40
CA PHE A 281 -37.03 -23.18 -6.79
C PHE A 281 -36.01 -24.24 -7.19
N VAL A 282 -35.22 -24.01 -8.24
CA VAL A 282 -34.20 -24.95 -8.69
C VAL A 282 -32.83 -24.30 -8.71
N LEU A 283 -31.83 -24.99 -8.16
CA LEU A 283 -30.42 -24.65 -8.28
C LEU A 283 -29.61 -25.90 -8.65
N SER A 284 -29.54 -26.20 -9.95
CA SER A 284 -28.91 -27.39 -10.53
C SER A 284 -27.45 -27.16 -10.96
N SER A 285 -26.75 -26.23 -10.30
CA SER A 285 -25.36 -25.88 -10.65
C SER A 285 -24.43 -27.09 -10.59
N TYR A 286 -23.36 -27.07 -11.37
CA TYR A 286 -22.31 -28.08 -11.30
C TYR A 286 -20.92 -27.44 -11.35
N ALA A 287 -19.95 -28.13 -10.76
CA ALA A 287 -18.58 -27.70 -10.64
C ALA A 287 -17.87 -27.83 -11.98
N THR A 288 -17.04 -26.84 -12.28
CA THR A 288 -16.08 -26.84 -13.36
C THR A 288 -14.68 -26.69 -12.76
N PRO A 289 -13.60 -26.92 -13.52
CA PRO A 289 -12.24 -26.72 -13.01
C PRO A 289 -11.95 -25.31 -12.47
N VAL A 290 -12.75 -24.30 -12.86
CA VAL A 290 -12.53 -22.88 -12.52
C VAL A 290 -13.65 -22.27 -11.69
N TRP A 291 -14.76 -22.99 -11.48
CA TRP A 291 -15.94 -22.48 -10.78
C TRP A 291 -16.67 -23.58 -10.01
N LYS A 292 -17.09 -23.28 -8.77
CA LYS A 292 -17.91 -24.13 -7.91
C LYS A 292 -18.77 -23.22 -7.06
N GLU A 293 -20.05 -23.56 -6.86
CA GLU A 293 -20.96 -22.72 -6.07
C GLU A 293 -20.45 -22.53 -4.64
N GLN A 294 -20.43 -21.28 -4.19
CA GLN A 294 -19.83 -20.87 -2.91
C GLN A 294 -20.84 -20.70 -1.79
N PHE A 295 -22.09 -20.38 -2.13
CA PHE A 295 -23.19 -20.20 -1.17
C PHE A 295 -24.54 -20.39 -1.87
N GLY A 296 -24.82 -19.65 -2.93
CA GLY A 296 -26.13 -19.67 -3.58
C GLY A 296 -27.13 -18.76 -2.88
N LEU A 297 -26.92 -17.45 -2.92
CA LEU A 297 -27.77 -16.46 -2.25
C LEU A 297 -29.26 -16.59 -2.62
N ALA A 298 -29.57 -16.83 -3.89
CA ALA A 298 -30.96 -17.03 -4.35
C ALA A 298 -31.64 -18.24 -3.69
N LEU A 299 -30.89 -19.30 -3.36
CA LEU A 299 -31.41 -20.45 -2.61
C LEU A 299 -31.77 -20.02 -1.18
N ALA A 300 -30.90 -19.29 -0.48
CA ALA A 300 -31.19 -18.80 0.86
C ALA A 300 -32.43 -17.87 0.88
N GLN A 301 -32.59 -17.02 -0.14
CA GLN A 301 -33.76 -16.17 -0.32
C GLN A 301 -35.04 -16.98 -0.56
N ALA A 302 -35.00 -17.98 -1.45
CA ALA A 302 -36.12 -18.87 -1.72
C ALA A 302 -36.53 -19.67 -0.48
N MET A 303 -35.54 -20.14 0.29
CA MET A 303 -35.77 -20.84 1.55
C MET A 303 -36.44 -19.94 2.59
N LEU A 304 -35.99 -18.68 2.73
CA LEU A 304 -36.67 -17.72 3.61
C LEU A 304 -38.12 -17.53 3.18
N LEU A 305 -38.42 -17.41 1.89
CA LEU A 305 -39.80 -17.33 1.39
C LEU A 305 -40.63 -18.61 1.62
N GLY A 306 -40.02 -19.70 2.11
CA GLY A 306 -40.67 -20.99 2.31
C GLY A 306 -40.92 -21.75 1.01
N ILE A 307 -40.16 -21.44 -0.05
CA ILE A 307 -40.28 -22.11 -1.34
C ILE A 307 -39.48 -23.42 -1.30
N PRO A 308 -40.11 -24.59 -1.54
CA PRO A 308 -39.39 -25.85 -1.61
C PRO A 308 -38.40 -25.82 -2.78
N SER A 309 -37.20 -26.33 -2.54
CA SER A 309 -36.11 -26.25 -3.51
C SER A 309 -35.66 -27.64 -3.97
N VAL A 310 -35.29 -27.76 -5.26
CA VAL A 310 -34.50 -28.87 -5.80
C VAL A 310 -33.12 -28.35 -6.12
N VAL A 311 -32.09 -28.99 -5.58
CA VAL A 311 -30.73 -28.47 -5.63
C VAL A 311 -29.74 -29.57 -5.96
N SER A 312 -28.62 -29.27 -6.61
CA SER A 312 -27.60 -30.28 -6.89
C SER A 312 -26.72 -30.58 -5.67
N SER A 313 -26.04 -31.73 -5.70
CA SER A 313 -25.00 -32.11 -4.75
C SER A 313 -23.68 -31.32 -4.90
N SER A 314 -23.66 -30.24 -5.71
CA SER A 314 -22.44 -29.52 -6.08
C SER A 314 -22.06 -28.44 -5.07
N GLY A 315 -20.77 -28.29 -4.78
CA GLY A 315 -20.26 -27.14 -4.02
C GLY A 315 -20.86 -27.02 -2.62
N ALA A 316 -21.12 -25.78 -2.21
CA ALA A 316 -21.74 -25.47 -0.92
C ALA A 316 -23.27 -25.64 -0.93
N ILE A 317 -23.87 -26.04 -2.06
CA ILE A 317 -25.33 -26.07 -2.22
C ILE A 317 -26.03 -26.97 -1.20
N PRO A 318 -25.57 -28.22 -0.94
CA PRO A 318 -26.20 -29.07 0.07
C PRO A 318 -26.10 -28.51 1.49
N GLU A 319 -24.98 -27.87 1.81
CA GLU A 319 -24.79 -27.18 3.10
C GLU A 319 -25.79 -26.03 3.25
N VAL A 320 -26.03 -25.27 2.18
CA VAL A 320 -26.98 -24.15 2.22
C VAL A 320 -28.42 -24.61 2.28
N ALA A 321 -28.77 -25.66 1.54
CA ALA A 321 -30.10 -26.25 1.57
C ALA A 321 -30.46 -26.87 2.93
N GLY A 322 -29.48 -27.46 3.64
CA GLY A 322 -29.71 -28.18 4.88
C GLY A 322 -30.84 -29.22 4.73
N PRO A 323 -31.80 -29.30 5.68
CA PRO A 323 -32.93 -30.23 5.60
C PRO A 323 -34.10 -29.72 4.73
N GLY A 324 -33.95 -28.55 4.09
CA GLY A 324 -35.02 -27.80 3.44
C GLY A 324 -35.15 -27.99 1.92
N ALA A 325 -34.34 -28.84 1.30
CA ALA A 325 -34.38 -29.06 -0.14
C ALA A 325 -34.22 -30.53 -0.50
N TRP A 326 -34.66 -30.88 -1.71
CA TRP A 326 -34.33 -32.15 -2.33
C TRP A 326 -32.97 -32.04 -3.02
N VAL A 327 -32.00 -32.87 -2.63
CA VAL A 327 -30.65 -32.88 -3.22
C VAL A 327 -30.59 -33.91 -4.34
N CYS A 328 -30.31 -33.49 -5.57
CA CYS A 328 -30.11 -34.36 -6.73
C CYS A 328 -28.63 -34.56 -7.05
N ALA A 329 -28.32 -35.64 -7.76
CA ALA A 329 -26.97 -35.91 -8.22
C ALA A 329 -26.50 -34.82 -9.20
N GLU A 330 -25.31 -34.27 -8.95
CA GLU A 330 -24.68 -33.29 -9.83
C GLU A 330 -24.57 -33.80 -11.27
N GLY A 331 -25.01 -32.98 -12.23
CA GLY A 331 -24.95 -33.31 -13.65
C GLY A 331 -25.98 -34.32 -14.17
N SER A 332 -26.86 -34.87 -13.32
CA SER A 332 -27.87 -35.86 -13.73
C SER A 332 -29.21 -35.22 -14.06
N VAL A 333 -29.64 -35.38 -15.31
CA VAL A 333 -31.00 -34.99 -15.77
C VAL A 333 -32.06 -35.89 -15.14
N GLU A 334 -31.75 -37.18 -15.00
CA GLU A 334 -32.63 -38.20 -14.43
C GLU A 334 -32.99 -37.86 -12.98
N SER A 335 -31.97 -37.64 -12.14
CA SER A 335 -32.15 -37.33 -10.72
C SER A 335 -32.90 -36.00 -10.53
N LEU A 336 -32.62 -35.00 -11.38
CA LEU A 336 -33.33 -33.72 -11.37
C LEU A 336 -34.81 -33.88 -11.77
N ALA A 337 -35.10 -34.67 -12.81
CA ALA A 337 -36.47 -34.92 -13.26
C ALA A 337 -37.30 -35.71 -12.22
N GLU A 338 -36.69 -36.68 -11.54
CA GLU A 338 -37.34 -37.43 -10.45
C GLU A 338 -37.72 -36.51 -9.28
N ALA A 339 -36.79 -35.66 -8.83
CA ALA A 339 -37.05 -34.70 -7.77
C ALA A 339 -38.14 -33.69 -8.15
N LEU A 340 -38.11 -33.18 -9.39
CA LEU A 340 -39.14 -32.29 -9.92
C LEU A 340 -40.50 -32.98 -10.00
N ARG A 341 -40.57 -34.23 -10.47
CA ARG A 341 -41.80 -35.01 -10.51
C ARG A 341 -42.44 -35.14 -9.14
N ALA A 342 -41.65 -35.57 -8.14
CA ALA A 342 -42.12 -35.73 -6.76
C ALA A 342 -42.70 -34.42 -6.20
N LEU A 343 -42.03 -33.29 -6.45
CA LEU A 343 -42.53 -31.98 -6.02
C LEU A 343 -43.69 -31.46 -6.86
N LEU A 344 -43.83 -31.81 -8.14
CA LEU A 344 -44.99 -31.42 -8.94
C LEU A 344 -46.25 -32.18 -8.50
N GLU A 345 -46.10 -33.47 -8.13
CA GLU A 345 -47.20 -34.36 -7.75
C GLU A 345 -47.68 -34.15 -6.31
N SER A 346 -46.80 -33.81 -5.36
CA SER A 346 -47.15 -33.75 -3.93
C SER A 346 -47.10 -32.33 -3.36
N SER A 347 -48.29 -31.76 -3.12
CA SER A 347 -48.43 -30.48 -2.40
C SER A 347 -48.02 -30.59 -0.92
N ILE A 348 -48.18 -31.77 -0.32
CA ILE A 348 -47.75 -32.07 1.05
C ILE A 348 -46.23 -31.98 1.14
N LEU A 349 -45.51 -32.66 0.23
CA LEU A 349 -44.05 -32.65 0.19
C LEU A 349 -43.51 -31.22 -0.04
N ARG A 350 -44.15 -30.44 -0.93
CA ARG A 350 -43.83 -29.02 -1.14
C ARG A 350 -43.95 -28.21 0.15
N ARG A 351 -45.05 -28.39 0.90
CA ARG A 351 -45.30 -27.66 2.16
C ARG A 351 -44.30 -28.06 3.25
N GLU A 352 -44.02 -29.35 3.40
CA GLU A 352 -43.07 -29.86 4.37
C GLU A 352 -41.65 -29.35 4.11
N LEU A 353 -41.15 -29.47 2.87
CA LEU A 353 -39.84 -28.97 2.50
C LEU A 353 -39.75 -27.45 2.64
N GLY A 354 -40.77 -26.71 2.19
CA GLY A 354 -40.84 -25.27 2.34
C GLY A 354 -40.80 -24.82 3.82
N THR A 355 -41.51 -25.53 4.70
CA THR A 355 -41.50 -25.26 6.14
C THR A 355 -40.13 -25.53 6.76
N ARG A 356 -39.50 -26.66 6.42
CA ARG A 356 -38.13 -26.99 6.86
C ARG A 356 -37.11 -25.98 6.35
N ALA A 357 -37.20 -25.60 5.07
CA ALA A 357 -36.35 -24.59 4.46
C ALA A 357 -36.43 -23.25 5.17
N ARG A 358 -37.64 -22.72 5.39
CA ARG A 358 -37.84 -21.44 6.09
C ARG A 358 -37.33 -21.50 7.52
N GLY A 359 -37.69 -22.56 8.25
CA GLY A 359 -37.23 -22.77 9.62
C GLY A 359 -35.70 -22.78 9.69
N PHE A 360 -35.04 -23.51 8.80
CA PHE A 360 -33.58 -23.56 8.75
C PHE A 360 -32.94 -22.22 8.37
N ALA A 361 -33.47 -21.54 7.34
CA ALA A 361 -32.92 -20.29 6.84
C ALA A 361 -33.06 -19.12 7.83
N LEU A 362 -34.18 -19.03 8.56
CA LEU A 362 -34.39 -17.99 9.59
C LEU A 362 -33.31 -18.00 10.66
N HIS A 363 -32.81 -19.17 11.03
CA HIS A 363 -31.80 -19.36 12.08
C HIS A 363 -30.36 -19.27 11.57
N ARG A 364 -30.12 -19.22 10.26
CA ARG A 364 -28.77 -19.35 9.70
C ARG A 364 -28.37 -18.29 8.68
N TYR A 365 -29.33 -17.72 7.94
CA TYR A 365 -29.07 -16.83 6.81
C TYR A 365 -29.65 -15.43 6.98
N THR A 366 -30.31 -15.13 8.10
CA THR A 366 -30.77 -13.78 8.40
C THR A 366 -29.62 -12.89 8.84
N TRP A 367 -29.73 -11.57 8.67
CA TRP A 367 -28.70 -10.64 9.17
C TRP A 367 -28.43 -10.84 10.67
N ASP A 368 -29.47 -11.08 11.47
CA ASP A 368 -29.34 -11.39 12.90
C ASP A 368 -28.61 -12.69 13.17
N ALA A 369 -28.97 -13.78 12.48
CA ALA A 369 -28.31 -15.07 12.65
C ALA A 369 -26.82 -15.00 12.28
N VAL A 370 -26.50 -14.33 11.16
CA VAL A 370 -25.12 -14.15 10.71
C VAL A 370 -24.36 -13.24 11.68
N ALA A 371 -24.95 -12.13 12.11
CA ALA A 371 -24.32 -11.22 13.08
C ALA A 371 -24.04 -11.90 14.42
N ALA A 372 -25.00 -12.66 14.95
CA ALA A 372 -24.84 -13.44 16.17
C ALA A 372 -23.68 -14.43 16.04
N ARG A 373 -23.62 -15.17 14.90
CA ARG A 373 -22.52 -16.11 14.65
C ARG A 373 -21.16 -15.41 14.57
N TYR A 374 -21.08 -14.24 13.94
CA TYR A 374 -19.84 -13.47 13.88
C TYR A 374 -19.41 -12.92 15.24
N LEU A 375 -20.36 -12.45 16.06
CA LEU A 375 -20.09 -12.00 17.42
C LEU A 375 -19.48 -13.13 18.26
N GLU A 376 -20.01 -14.35 18.19
CA GLU A 376 -19.43 -15.52 18.85
C GLU A 376 -17.99 -15.77 18.39
N ILE A 377 -17.74 -15.70 17.08
CA ILE A 377 -16.39 -15.89 16.52
C ILE A 377 -15.43 -14.83 17.05
N PHE A 378 -15.86 -13.57 17.12
CA PHE A 378 -15.04 -12.48 17.63
C PHE A 378 -14.74 -12.65 19.12
N GLN A 379 -15.73 -13.02 19.93
CA GLN A 379 -15.56 -13.29 21.36
C GLN A 379 -14.60 -14.46 21.60
N GLN A 380 -14.77 -15.57 20.87
CA GLN A 380 -13.86 -16.72 20.96
C GLN A 380 -12.44 -16.38 20.51
N ALA A 381 -12.30 -15.57 19.46
CA ALA A 381 -11.00 -15.12 18.95
C ALA A 381 -10.28 -14.19 19.94
N ALA A 382 -11.04 -13.34 20.65
CA ALA A 382 -10.55 -12.45 21.71
C ALA A 382 -10.34 -13.14 23.07
N GLY A 383 -10.79 -14.39 23.23
CA GLY A 383 -10.73 -15.10 24.51
C GLY A 383 -11.74 -14.57 25.53
N GLU A 384 -12.81 -13.92 25.06
CA GLU A 384 -13.91 -13.42 25.89
C GLU A 384 -14.96 -14.51 26.13
N ARG A 385 -15.77 -14.33 27.18
CA ARG A 385 -16.93 -15.20 27.45
C ARG A 385 -17.95 -15.03 26.33
N VAL A 386 -18.32 -16.13 25.68
CA VAL A 386 -19.39 -16.14 24.67
C VAL A 386 -20.73 -15.85 25.36
N LEU A 387 -21.41 -14.79 24.91
CA LEU A 387 -22.73 -14.45 25.43
C LEU A 387 -23.80 -15.33 24.78
N PRO A 388 -24.84 -15.74 25.52
CA PRO A 388 -25.94 -16.51 24.96
C PRO A 388 -26.68 -15.68 23.91
N GLN A 389 -27.01 -16.29 22.77
CA GLN A 389 -27.81 -15.65 21.72
C GLN A 389 -29.23 -15.33 22.23
N PRO A 390 -29.97 -14.39 21.62
CA PRO A 390 -31.39 -14.21 21.91
C PRO A 390 -32.19 -15.51 21.75
N ALA A 391 -33.21 -15.71 22.61
CA ALA A 391 -33.99 -16.95 22.63
C ALA A 391 -34.65 -17.30 21.28
N TYR A 392 -34.98 -16.29 20.45
CA TYR A 392 -35.56 -16.50 19.12
C TYR A 392 -34.56 -17.07 18.09
N LEU A 393 -33.25 -16.96 18.33
CA LEU A 393 -32.21 -17.60 17.52
C LEU A 393 -31.76 -18.97 18.08
N GLN A 394 -32.13 -19.29 19.33
CA GLN A 394 -31.73 -20.53 20.00
C GLN A 394 -32.65 -21.74 19.71
N ARG A 395 -33.89 -21.51 19.23
CA ARG A 395 -34.88 -22.58 19.02
C ARG A 395 -34.72 -23.27 17.66
N SER A 396 -33.79 -24.22 17.56
CA SER A 396 -33.74 -25.13 16.40
C SER A 396 -34.86 -26.17 16.47
N PRO A 397 -35.67 -26.41 15.42
CA PRO A 397 -36.68 -27.48 15.41
C PRO A 397 -36.10 -28.90 15.33
N VAL A 398 -34.78 -29.08 15.25
CA VAL A 398 -34.16 -30.38 14.99
C VAL A 398 -33.14 -30.72 16.08
N THR A 399 -33.70 -31.31 17.14
CA THR A 399 -33.17 -32.31 18.09
C THR A 399 -31.78 -32.17 18.72
N ASP A 400 -31.83 -32.07 20.05
CA ASP A 400 -30.80 -32.37 21.05
C ASP A 400 -30.20 -33.79 20.96
N THR A 401 -28.91 -33.92 21.32
CA THR A 401 -28.36 -34.96 22.22
C THR A 401 -26.91 -34.58 22.66
N PRO A 402 -26.37 -35.10 23.78
CA PRO A 402 -25.93 -34.26 24.90
C PRO A 402 -24.42 -34.05 25.03
N LYS A 403 -24.09 -32.98 25.77
CA LYS A 403 -22.78 -32.49 26.19
C LYS A 403 -21.91 -33.55 26.89
N GLN A 404 -20.60 -33.49 26.65
CA GLN A 404 -19.59 -33.83 27.65
C GLN A 404 -18.82 -32.56 28.06
N SER A 405 -18.87 -32.26 29.35
CA SER A 405 -18.16 -31.19 30.04
C SER A 405 -16.72 -31.60 30.34
N VAL A 406 -15.77 -30.68 30.18
CA VAL A 406 -14.50 -30.73 30.91
C VAL A 406 -14.24 -29.35 31.53
N ALA A 407 -13.93 -29.38 32.82
CA ALA A 407 -13.86 -28.26 33.74
C ALA A 407 -12.65 -27.34 33.51
N ALA A 408 -12.79 -26.14 34.08
CA ALA A 408 -11.85 -25.03 34.04
C ALA A 408 -10.62 -25.23 34.95
N ALA A 409 -9.53 -24.55 34.61
CA ALA A 409 -8.51 -24.12 35.56
C ALA A 409 -8.08 -22.69 35.22
N ALA A 410 -8.27 -21.78 36.19
CA ALA A 410 -7.90 -20.37 36.12
C ALA A 410 -6.49 -20.16 36.73
N ALA A 411 -5.75 -19.19 36.20
CA ALA A 411 -4.54 -18.64 36.82
C ALA A 411 -4.47 -17.11 36.60
N PRO A 412 -3.78 -16.34 37.48
CA PRO A 412 -4.20 -15.01 37.88
C PRO A 412 -3.69 -13.85 36.98
N ARG A 413 -4.46 -12.76 37.01
CA ARG A 413 -4.16 -11.44 36.42
C ARG A 413 -2.96 -10.78 37.11
N LYS A 414 -2.09 -10.10 36.34
CA LYS A 414 -1.13 -9.10 36.84
C LYS A 414 -1.55 -7.70 36.40
N GLU A 415 -1.38 -6.76 37.32
CA GLU A 415 -1.81 -5.35 37.26
C GLU A 415 -1.04 -4.50 36.25
N ASN A 416 -1.71 -3.44 35.79
CA ASN A 416 -1.20 -2.36 34.95
C ASN A 416 -0.34 -1.37 35.76
N PRO A 417 0.73 -0.79 35.17
CA PRO A 417 1.25 0.49 35.63
C PRO A 417 0.63 1.67 34.86
N LYS A 418 0.55 2.78 35.58
CA LYS A 418 -0.11 4.05 35.26
C LYS A 418 0.45 4.78 34.03
N ARG A 419 -0.45 5.60 33.46
CA ARG A 419 -0.25 6.55 32.36
C ARG A 419 0.68 7.69 32.76
N ASP A 420 1.41 8.21 31.78
CA ASP A 420 1.99 9.55 31.83
C ASP A 420 1.57 10.34 30.58
N HIS A 421 1.12 11.58 30.78
CA HIS A 421 0.55 12.45 29.76
C HIS A 421 1.63 13.40 29.21
N GLY A 422 2.02 13.21 27.95
CA GLY A 422 2.95 14.08 27.22
C GLY A 422 2.31 14.83 26.04
N SER A 423 2.68 16.11 25.92
CA SER A 423 2.18 17.20 25.05
C SER A 423 1.93 16.90 23.54
N PRO A 424 1.00 17.63 22.85
CA PRO A 424 0.36 17.18 21.61
C PRO A 424 1.15 17.34 20.29
N ALA A 425 2.25 18.10 20.26
CA ALA A 425 2.91 18.50 19.01
C ALA A 425 4.02 17.54 18.52
N THR A 426 4.73 16.86 19.43
CA THR A 426 5.82 15.89 19.13
C THR A 426 5.31 14.49 18.76
N GLY A 427 4.03 14.21 19.03
CA GLY A 427 3.45 12.88 18.82
C GLY A 427 3.35 12.47 17.35
N ALA A 428 3.17 13.39 16.39
CA ALA A 428 2.86 13.05 14.98
C ALA A 428 4.04 12.36 14.26
N VAL A 429 5.27 12.76 14.57
CA VAL A 429 6.49 12.21 13.97
C VAL A 429 6.84 10.84 14.56
N ALA A 430 6.74 10.70 15.89
CA ALA A 430 6.88 9.39 16.55
C ALA A 430 5.79 8.38 16.12
N ARG A 431 4.55 8.88 15.91
CA ARG A 431 3.41 8.12 15.33
C ARG A 431 3.77 7.57 13.94
N LEU A 432 4.31 8.39 13.06
CA LEU A 432 4.71 8.04 11.69
C LEU A 432 5.86 7.02 11.61
N GLU A 433 6.87 7.15 12.47
CA GLU A 433 8.02 6.24 12.50
C GLU A 433 7.69 4.84 13.01
N SER A 434 6.73 4.72 13.93
CA SER A 434 6.26 3.42 14.40
C SER A 434 5.51 2.63 13.32
N VAL A 435 4.67 3.31 12.51
CA VAL A 435 3.97 2.72 11.35
C VAL A 435 4.99 2.18 10.36
N LEU A 436 5.94 3.04 9.96
CA LEU A 436 6.95 2.70 8.96
C LEU A 436 7.89 1.58 9.40
N ARG A 437 8.30 1.56 10.67
CA ARG A 437 9.13 0.47 11.22
C ARG A 437 8.39 -0.86 11.25
N ALA A 438 7.08 -0.86 11.50
CA ALA A 438 6.28 -2.07 11.47
C ALA A 438 6.08 -2.60 10.04
N LEU A 439 5.71 -1.72 9.10
CA LEU A 439 5.61 -2.08 7.67
C LEU A 439 6.95 -2.61 7.14
N ARG A 440 8.09 -2.03 7.55
CA ARG A 440 9.43 -2.49 7.19
C ARG A 440 9.77 -3.86 7.80
N ARG A 441 9.54 -4.07 9.11
CA ARG A 441 9.75 -5.38 9.78
C ARG A 441 8.90 -6.49 9.17
N TRP A 442 7.67 -6.15 8.78
CA TRP A 442 6.75 -7.07 8.13
C TRP A 442 7.19 -7.39 6.69
N ALA A 443 7.59 -6.39 5.90
CA ALA A 443 8.10 -6.60 4.54
C ALA A 443 9.34 -7.51 4.51
N HIS A 444 10.24 -7.38 5.49
CA HIS A 444 11.40 -8.26 5.66
C HIS A 444 11.03 -9.72 6.00
N ARG A 445 9.82 -10.02 6.49
CA ARG A 445 9.34 -11.39 6.76
C ARG A 445 8.71 -12.08 5.55
N ILE A 446 8.35 -11.32 4.51
CA ILE A 446 7.63 -11.81 3.31
C ILE A 446 8.54 -11.90 2.09
N VAL A 447 9.65 -11.17 2.05
CA VAL A 447 10.64 -11.31 0.98
C VAL A 447 11.79 -12.15 1.50
N PRO A 448 11.99 -13.40 1.03
CA PRO A 448 13.17 -14.19 1.39
C PRO A 448 14.42 -13.40 1.02
N ALA A 449 15.45 -13.45 1.86
CA ALA A 449 16.75 -12.88 1.52
C ALA A 449 17.18 -13.40 0.13
N GLY A 450 17.45 -12.48 -0.81
CA GLY A 450 18.09 -12.81 -2.08
C GLY A 450 17.28 -12.80 -3.38
N ARG A 451 16.06 -12.22 -3.49
CA ARG A 451 15.42 -11.99 -4.81
C ARG A 451 14.86 -10.57 -5.02
N SER A 452 15.46 -9.89 -6.02
CA SER A 452 15.28 -8.55 -6.61
C SER A 452 15.07 -7.33 -5.67
N PRO A 453 16.18 -6.65 -5.29
CA PRO A 453 16.17 -5.39 -4.52
C PRO A 453 15.49 -4.18 -5.17
N GLU A 454 15.17 -4.24 -6.47
CA GLU A 454 14.77 -3.05 -7.25
C GLU A 454 13.30 -2.68 -7.10
N VAL A 455 12.38 -3.65 -7.24
CA VAL A 455 10.94 -3.39 -7.11
C VAL A 455 10.59 -3.01 -5.67
N TYR A 456 11.25 -3.65 -4.71
CA TYR A 456 11.18 -3.32 -3.28
C TYR A 456 11.71 -1.91 -2.99
N ARG A 457 12.90 -1.54 -3.51
CA ARG A 457 13.40 -0.17 -3.42
C ARG A 457 12.42 0.81 -4.05
N ARG A 458 11.87 0.53 -5.23
CA ARG A 458 10.93 1.43 -5.93
C ARG A 458 9.65 1.67 -5.14
N LEU A 459 9.04 0.63 -4.56
CA LEU A 459 7.79 0.75 -3.81
C LEU A 459 8.00 1.50 -2.49
N VAL A 460 9.03 1.13 -1.73
CA VAL A 460 9.39 1.81 -0.49
C VAL A 460 9.76 3.26 -0.79
N ARG A 461 10.59 3.51 -1.80
CA ARG A 461 10.93 4.87 -2.26
C ARG A 461 9.68 5.65 -2.63
N ALA A 462 8.72 5.10 -3.36
CA ALA A 462 7.49 5.80 -3.75
C ALA A 462 6.65 6.24 -2.54
N ILE A 463 6.57 5.42 -1.50
CA ILE A 463 5.85 5.76 -0.25
C ILE A 463 6.59 6.87 0.50
N TYR A 464 7.89 6.72 0.74
CA TYR A 464 8.65 7.75 1.46
C TYR A 464 8.80 9.07 0.66
N ARG A 465 8.86 9.00 -0.67
CA ARG A 465 8.82 10.17 -1.57
C ARG A 465 7.61 11.05 -1.28
N ARG A 466 6.44 10.43 -1.12
CA ARG A 466 5.18 11.09 -0.81
C ARG A 466 5.13 11.70 0.60
N MET A 467 6.07 11.32 1.47
CA MET A 467 6.12 11.78 2.86
C MET A 467 7.02 12.99 3.06
N VAL A 468 8.06 13.18 2.23
CA VAL A 468 9.01 14.30 2.41
C VAL A 468 8.80 15.42 1.39
N TYR A 469 8.23 15.11 0.23
CA TYR A 469 7.96 16.06 -0.84
C TYR A 469 6.51 16.53 -0.84
N ASP A 470 6.30 17.84 -0.79
CA ASP A 470 4.99 18.46 -1.02
C ASP A 470 4.89 18.88 -2.50
N PRO A 471 4.03 18.23 -3.31
CA PRO A 471 3.88 18.54 -4.72
C PRO A 471 3.18 19.89 -4.99
N LYS A 472 2.48 20.47 -4.01
CA LYS A 472 1.79 21.77 -4.18
C LYS A 472 2.76 22.93 -4.08
N THR A 473 3.68 22.87 -3.11
CA THR A 473 4.68 23.92 -2.85
C THR A 473 6.03 23.62 -3.47
N ARG A 474 6.22 22.40 -4.01
CA ARG A 474 7.50 21.89 -4.54
C ARG A 474 8.63 21.94 -3.51
N THR A 475 8.30 21.59 -2.27
CA THR A 475 9.24 21.64 -1.16
C THR A 475 9.53 20.28 -0.56
N VAL A 476 10.76 20.07 -0.10
CA VAL A 476 11.20 18.89 0.64
C VAL A 476 11.39 19.26 2.11
N THR A 477 10.70 18.58 3.03
CA THR A 477 10.85 18.79 4.49
C THR A 477 11.78 17.75 5.09
N VAL A 478 12.82 18.21 5.78
CA VAL A 478 13.75 17.34 6.53
C VAL A 478 13.02 16.74 7.73
N ARG A 479 12.98 15.41 7.82
CA ARG A 479 12.18 14.67 8.82
C ARG A 479 12.97 14.28 10.07
N LYS A 480 14.30 14.17 9.99
CA LYS A 480 15.18 13.69 11.08
C LYS A 480 16.52 14.41 11.06
N GLY A 481 17.27 14.29 12.17
CA GLY A 481 18.54 14.97 12.39
C GLY A 481 18.35 16.39 12.91
N GLU A 482 19.44 17.11 13.16
CA GLU A 482 19.42 18.47 13.70
C GLU A 482 18.77 19.50 12.75
N LEU A 483 18.58 19.13 11.48
CA LEU A 483 17.84 19.92 10.50
C LEU A 483 16.34 19.60 10.45
N ALA A 484 15.80 18.75 11.33
CA ALA A 484 14.38 18.40 11.34
C ALA A 484 13.47 19.65 11.31
N GLY A 485 12.52 19.66 10.39
CA GLY A 485 11.61 20.79 10.15
C GLY A 485 12.12 21.83 9.16
N ALA A 486 13.41 21.80 8.76
CA ALA A 486 13.91 22.64 7.67
C ALA A 486 13.24 22.25 6.34
N VAL A 487 12.99 23.24 5.49
CA VAL A 487 12.25 23.07 4.23
C VAL A 487 13.10 23.59 3.09
N LYS A 488 13.33 22.77 2.07
CA LYS A 488 14.09 23.13 0.88
C LYS A 488 13.17 23.23 -0.34
N TYR A 489 13.47 24.12 -1.27
CA TYR A 489 12.76 24.22 -2.55
C TYR A 489 13.47 23.40 -3.63
N GLY A 490 12.71 22.64 -4.43
CA GLY A 490 13.28 21.88 -5.55
C GLY A 490 12.31 20.92 -6.24
N GLN A 491 12.59 20.60 -7.51
CA GLN A 491 12.02 19.42 -8.19
C GLN A 491 12.74 18.16 -7.67
N PHE A 492 11.99 17.08 -7.44
CA PHE A 492 12.50 15.92 -6.70
C PHE A 492 13.65 15.19 -7.44
N CYS A 493 14.87 15.23 -6.87
CA CYS A 493 16.04 14.41 -7.24
C CYS A 493 16.26 13.25 -6.22
N GLU A 494 16.94 12.15 -6.60
CA GLU A 494 17.20 11.01 -5.70
C GLU A 494 18.03 11.41 -4.47
N ALA A 495 18.95 12.38 -4.61
CA ALA A 495 19.75 12.97 -3.53
C ALA A 495 18.90 13.68 -2.45
N ASP A 496 17.78 14.32 -2.83
CA ASP A 496 16.92 15.03 -1.88
C ASP A 496 16.27 14.09 -0.86
N PHE A 497 16.04 12.83 -1.23
CA PHE A 497 15.43 11.82 -0.37
C PHE A 497 16.35 11.41 0.78
N GLU A 498 17.62 11.14 0.48
CA GLU A 498 18.60 10.80 1.53
C GLU A 498 18.86 12.01 2.42
N PHE A 499 18.88 13.21 1.85
CA PHE A 499 19.07 14.45 2.58
C PHE A 499 17.92 14.71 3.56
N ALA A 500 16.67 14.59 3.08
CA ALA A 500 15.49 14.77 3.92
C ALA A 500 15.40 13.78 5.09
N LEU A 501 16.06 12.62 4.98
CA LEU A 501 16.11 11.61 6.04
C LEU A 501 17.36 11.69 6.91
N GLY A 502 18.25 12.65 6.68
CA GLY A 502 19.53 12.80 7.40
C GLY A 502 20.52 11.68 7.08
N LYS A 503 20.55 11.23 5.81
CA LYS A 503 21.38 10.12 5.34
C LYS A 503 22.25 10.46 4.13
N TYR A 504 22.18 11.70 3.66
CA TYR A 504 22.99 12.17 2.55
C TYR A 504 24.39 12.49 3.05
N GLU A 505 25.39 11.84 2.45
CA GLU A 505 26.83 12.02 2.70
C GLU A 505 27.20 12.22 4.19
N PRO A 506 26.88 11.23 5.06
CA PRO A 506 27.09 11.35 6.50
C PRO A 506 28.55 11.64 6.86
N GLU A 507 29.51 11.16 6.07
CA GLU A 507 30.93 11.44 6.24
C GLU A 507 31.27 12.93 6.03
N ILE A 508 30.65 13.60 5.06
CA ILE A 508 30.83 15.03 4.80
C ILE A 508 30.17 15.85 5.91
N VAL A 509 28.95 15.47 6.29
CA VAL A 509 28.22 16.11 7.39
C VAL A 509 28.97 16.00 8.71
N SER A 510 29.62 14.87 9.01
CA SER A 510 30.44 14.72 10.21
C SER A 510 31.65 15.67 10.24
N VAL A 511 32.22 16.00 9.07
CA VAL A 511 33.30 16.98 8.98
C VAL A 511 32.77 18.40 9.24
N PHE A 512 31.56 18.73 8.77
CA PHE A 512 30.95 20.02 9.12
C PHE A 512 30.74 20.15 10.63
N GLU A 513 30.26 19.10 11.29
CA GLU A 513 30.09 19.07 12.75
C GLU A 513 31.44 19.17 13.48
N GLU A 514 32.48 18.52 12.95
CA GLU A 514 33.81 18.54 13.55
C GLU A 514 34.53 19.88 13.38
N TYR A 515 34.36 20.60 12.28
CA TYR A 515 35.19 21.78 11.96
C TYR A 515 34.45 23.11 11.81
N CYS A 516 33.15 23.11 11.52
CA CYS A 516 32.37 24.35 11.47
C CYS A 516 31.98 24.79 12.89
N ARG A 517 32.19 26.08 13.20
CA ARG A 517 31.92 26.66 14.51
C ARG A 517 31.14 27.97 14.38
N PRO A 518 30.34 28.35 15.40
CA PRO A 518 29.68 29.64 15.43
C PRO A 518 30.64 30.81 15.20
N GLY A 519 30.24 31.80 14.39
CA GLY A 519 31.06 32.97 14.06
C GLY A 519 32.00 32.79 12.87
N MET A 520 32.10 31.60 12.28
CA MET A 520 32.98 31.36 11.12
C MET A 520 32.40 31.92 9.82
N THR A 521 33.29 32.44 8.97
CA THR A 521 33.02 32.58 7.53
C THR A 521 33.26 31.23 6.84
N VAL A 522 32.32 30.80 6.02
CA VAL A 522 32.34 29.51 5.30
C VAL A 522 32.04 29.72 3.83
N PHE A 523 32.76 29.05 2.93
CA PHE A 523 32.44 29.05 1.50
C PHE A 523 31.81 27.70 1.11
N ASP A 524 30.67 27.74 0.42
CA ASP A 524 30.02 26.58 -0.21
C ASP A 524 30.11 26.75 -1.73
N ILE A 525 31.11 26.11 -2.33
CA ILE A 525 31.43 26.20 -3.76
C ILE A 525 30.74 25.04 -4.47
N GLY A 526 29.90 25.36 -5.47
CA GLY A 526 28.97 24.40 -6.07
C GLY A 526 27.81 24.11 -5.12
N ALA A 527 27.12 25.17 -4.69
CA ALA A 527 26.04 25.05 -3.71
C ALA A 527 24.82 24.30 -4.26
N ASN A 528 24.67 24.19 -5.59
CA ASN A 528 23.62 23.47 -6.30
C ASN A 528 22.24 23.84 -5.75
N ALA A 529 21.50 22.89 -5.20
CA ALA A 529 20.18 23.12 -4.63
C ALA A 529 20.22 23.53 -3.14
N GLY A 530 21.39 23.47 -2.50
CA GLY A 530 21.59 23.85 -1.10
C GLY A 530 21.47 22.72 -0.09
N HIS A 531 21.82 21.48 -0.48
CA HIS A 531 21.83 20.33 0.44
C HIS A 531 22.75 20.58 1.63
N HIS A 532 24.03 20.89 1.40
CA HIS A 532 24.97 21.19 2.48
C HIS A 532 24.81 22.59 3.07
N LEU A 533 24.37 23.56 2.26
CA LEU A 533 24.21 24.95 2.65
C LEU A 533 23.38 25.14 3.93
N LEU A 534 22.24 24.43 4.04
CA LEU A 534 21.38 24.52 5.23
C LEU A 534 22.09 24.05 6.50
N ARG A 535 22.98 23.05 6.39
CA ARG A 535 23.75 22.54 7.53
C ARG A 535 24.84 23.53 7.93
N LEU A 536 25.60 24.02 6.94
CA LEU A 536 26.69 24.97 7.14
C LEU A 536 26.20 26.28 7.78
N SER A 537 25.12 26.86 7.25
CA SER A 537 24.52 28.09 7.78
C SER A 537 24.05 27.96 9.23
N LYS A 538 23.50 26.80 9.62
CA LYS A 538 23.12 26.58 11.02
C LYS A 538 24.31 26.38 11.95
N LEU A 539 25.35 25.67 11.51
CA LEU A 539 26.53 25.39 12.32
C LEU A 539 27.42 26.64 12.53
N CYS A 540 27.56 27.49 11.50
CA CYS A 540 28.28 28.75 11.66
C CYS A 540 27.48 29.81 12.43
N GLY A 541 26.19 29.58 12.66
CA GLY A 541 25.33 30.39 13.54
C GLY A 541 25.08 31.80 13.03
N ALA A 542 24.27 32.56 13.77
CA ALA A 542 23.82 33.90 13.37
C ALA A 542 24.96 34.94 13.29
N THR A 543 26.08 34.69 13.96
CA THR A 543 27.29 35.55 13.95
C THR A 543 28.33 35.11 12.92
N GLY A 544 28.18 33.93 12.31
CA GLY A 544 28.99 33.48 11.18
C GLY A 544 28.33 33.84 9.86
N HIS A 545 29.01 33.56 8.75
CA HIS A 545 28.51 33.92 7.41
C HIS A 545 28.88 32.87 6.37
N VAL A 546 27.95 32.50 5.49
CA VAL A 546 28.20 31.56 4.39
C VAL A 546 28.15 32.28 3.05
N HIS A 547 29.21 32.17 2.25
CA HIS A 547 29.19 32.58 0.84
C HIS A 547 28.94 31.34 -0.02
N ALA A 548 27.78 31.28 -0.66
CA ALA A 548 27.39 30.18 -1.55
C ALA A 548 27.64 30.58 -3.01
N PHE A 549 28.34 29.75 -3.78
CA PHE A 549 28.65 29.99 -5.18
C PHE A 549 27.93 28.94 -6.05
N GLU A 550 27.09 29.40 -6.96
CA GLU A 550 26.32 28.55 -7.87
C GLU A 550 26.11 29.24 -9.22
N PRO A 551 26.70 28.74 -10.32
CA PRO A 551 26.64 29.41 -11.61
C PRO A 551 25.34 29.14 -12.40
N VAL A 552 24.59 28.09 -12.10
CA VAL A 552 23.40 27.71 -12.88
C VAL A 552 22.17 28.54 -12.44
N PRO A 553 21.56 29.35 -13.33
CA PRO A 553 20.45 30.23 -12.96
C PRO A 553 19.25 29.51 -12.32
N GLU A 554 18.94 28.29 -12.78
CA GLU A 554 17.88 27.45 -12.21
C GLU A 554 18.17 27.03 -10.76
N ASN A 555 19.42 26.67 -10.46
CA ASN A 555 19.88 26.32 -9.11
C ASN A 555 19.89 27.56 -8.21
N VAL A 556 20.39 28.69 -8.70
CA VAL A 556 20.33 29.99 -8.00
C VAL A 556 18.91 30.35 -7.63
N THR A 557 17.95 30.13 -8.53
CA THR A 557 16.52 30.37 -8.26
C THR A 557 16.01 29.46 -7.14
N CYS A 558 16.39 28.18 -7.15
CA CYS A 558 16.00 27.23 -6.10
C CYS A 558 16.65 27.57 -4.75
N LEU A 559 17.90 28.01 -4.76
CA LEU A 559 18.64 28.45 -3.57
C LEU A 559 17.99 29.68 -2.94
N LYS A 560 17.65 30.71 -3.72
CA LYS A 560 16.96 31.91 -3.21
C LYS A 560 15.68 31.54 -2.45
N GLU A 561 14.90 30.61 -2.99
CA GLU A 561 13.68 30.16 -2.34
C GLU A 561 13.97 29.31 -1.09
N THR A 562 15.02 28.48 -1.12
CA THR A 562 15.50 27.74 0.06
C THR A 562 15.95 28.69 1.18
N LEU A 563 16.67 29.76 0.88
CA LEU A 563 17.06 30.79 1.85
C LEU A 563 15.83 31.48 2.45
N ARG A 564 14.87 31.85 1.61
CA ARG A 564 13.61 32.49 2.01
C ARG A 564 12.79 31.59 2.95
N LEU A 565 12.63 30.32 2.60
CA LEU A 565 11.85 29.34 3.39
C LEU A 565 12.45 29.08 4.77
N ASN A 566 13.78 29.14 4.89
CA ASN A 566 14.48 28.91 6.16
C ASN A 566 14.84 30.20 6.91
N ARG A 567 14.50 31.38 6.36
CA ARG A 567 14.81 32.70 6.93
C ARG A 567 16.31 32.87 7.24
N LEU A 568 17.16 32.38 6.34
CA LEU A 568 18.60 32.45 6.53
C LEU A 568 19.11 33.84 6.14
N SER A 569 19.53 34.62 7.14
CA SER A 569 20.09 35.95 6.96
C SER A 569 21.61 35.97 6.90
N ASN A 570 22.26 34.87 7.29
CA ASN A 570 23.71 34.73 7.35
C ASN A 570 24.31 34.05 6.09
N VAL A 571 23.61 34.13 4.96
CA VAL A 571 24.07 33.53 3.69
C VAL A 571 24.02 34.57 2.58
N THR A 572 25.11 34.70 1.83
CA THR A 572 25.15 35.47 0.57
C THR A 572 25.34 34.52 -0.60
N LEU A 573 24.39 34.55 -1.53
CA LEU A 573 24.41 33.74 -2.74
C LEU A 573 25.04 34.51 -3.92
N HIS A 574 26.05 33.92 -4.54
CA HIS A 574 26.77 34.44 -5.70
C HIS A 574 26.47 33.57 -6.91
N GLY A 575 25.81 34.16 -7.92
CA GLY A 575 25.43 33.50 -9.16
C GLY A 575 26.59 33.35 -10.16
N VAL A 576 27.76 32.89 -9.70
CA VAL A 576 29.02 32.86 -10.45
C VAL A 576 29.73 31.53 -10.26
N ALA A 577 30.55 31.14 -11.22
CA ALA A 577 31.44 29.99 -11.13
C ALA A 577 32.76 30.41 -10.48
N VAL A 578 33.30 29.57 -9.59
CA VAL A 578 34.67 29.78 -9.10
C VAL A 578 35.65 29.21 -10.12
N SER A 579 36.70 29.97 -10.44
CA SER A 579 37.71 29.59 -11.43
C SER A 579 39.08 30.19 -11.07
N ASP A 580 40.06 30.06 -11.97
CA ASP A 580 41.40 30.63 -11.86
C ASP A 580 41.53 32.04 -12.48
N HIS A 581 40.42 32.64 -12.92
CA HIS A 581 40.37 33.98 -13.51
C HIS A 581 38.99 34.63 -13.34
N GLU A 582 38.94 35.97 -13.33
CA GLU A 582 37.71 36.74 -13.49
C GLU A 582 37.31 36.86 -14.97
N GLY A 583 36.00 36.83 -15.26
CA GLY A 583 35.49 36.98 -16.62
C GLY A 583 34.26 36.13 -16.88
N SER A 584 34.23 35.47 -18.04
CA SER A 584 33.15 34.58 -18.43
C SER A 584 33.69 33.27 -18.99
N ALA A 585 33.02 32.17 -18.68
CA ALA A 585 33.35 30.85 -19.21
C ALA A 585 32.11 30.11 -19.71
N GLU A 586 32.31 29.18 -20.64
CA GLU A 586 31.27 28.26 -21.06
C GLU A 586 31.07 27.16 -19.99
N PHE A 587 29.83 26.99 -19.56
CA PHE A 587 29.43 26.00 -18.56
C PHE A 587 28.38 25.03 -19.15
N LYS A 588 28.64 23.73 -19.02
CA LYS A 588 27.80 22.68 -19.60
C LYS A 588 27.06 21.93 -18.49
N TYR A 589 25.75 21.83 -18.62
CA TYR A 589 24.92 21.16 -17.62
C TYR A 589 23.68 20.50 -18.25
N GLY A 590 23.13 19.52 -17.52
CA GLY A 590 22.07 18.66 -18.02
C GLY A 590 20.64 18.98 -17.58
N GLY A 591 20.37 20.17 -17.04
CA GLY A 591 19.09 20.56 -16.45
C GLY A 591 19.08 20.54 -14.92
N VAL A 592 17.87 20.65 -14.34
CA VAL A 592 17.63 21.26 -13.02
C VAL A 592 18.37 20.62 -11.83
N PHE A 593 18.79 19.35 -11.86
CA PHE A 593 19.68 18.77 -10.83
C PHE A 593 20.58 17.67 -11.43
N ASP A 594 21.50 18.07 -12.30
CA ASP A 594 22.52 17.19 -12.86
C ASP A 594 23.80 17.33 -12.05
N GLY A 595 24.15 16.31 -11.27
CA GLY A 595 25.39 16.24 -10.51
C GLY A 595 26.59 15.85 -11.38
N LEU A 596 26.66 16.39 -12.60
CA LEU A 596 27.76 16.23 -13.56
C LEU A 596 28.05 17.55 -14.32
N ALA A 597 27.76 18.70 -13.72
CA ALA A 597 27.87 20.00 -14.35
C ALA A 597 29.30 20.56 -14.26
N CYS A 598 29.91 20.92 -15.39
CA CYS A 598 31.33 21.28 -15.43
C CYS A 598 31.66 22.46 -16.34
N LEU A 599 32.81 23.11 -16.08
CA LEU A 599 33.39 24.13 -16.95
C LEU A 599 34.00 23.48 -18.20
N ALA A 600 33.65 23.99 -19.39
CA ALA A 600 34.04 23.38 -20.66
C ALA A 600 35.56 23.36 -20.91
N THR A 601 36.32 24.25 -20.27
CA THR A 601 37.77 24.40 -20.39
C THR A 601 38.57 23.55 -19.38
N GLY A 602 37.92 22.91 -18.40
CA GLY A 602 38.58 22.17 -17.31
C GLY A 602 38.26 20.68 -17.20
N GLY A 603 37.35 20.12 -18.02
CA GLY A 603 36.85 18.76 -17.82
C GLY A 603 37.46 17.66 -18.69
N HIS A 604 38.23 16.74 -18.09
CA HIS A 604 38.47 15.39 -18.64
C HIS A 604 37.37 14.38 -18.28
N GLY A 605 36.18 14.84 -17.87
CA GLY A 605 34.98 14.02 -17.70
C GLY A 605 34.06 14.01 -18.92
N ARG A 606 34.59 13.78 -20.13
CA ARG A 606 33.75 13.68 -21.34
C ARG A 606 33.19 12.26 -21.48
N SER A 607 32.11 11.94 -20.78
CA SER A 607 31.21 10.91 -21.31
C SER A 607 29.84 10.84 -20.65
N MET A 608 28.87 10.46 -21.51
CA MET A 608 27.50 10.00 -21.22
C MET A 608 26.31 10.95 -21.50
N ARG A 609 26.41 11.93 -22.42
CA ARG A 609 25.20 12.64 -22.92
C ARG A 609 25.21 12.96 -24.42
N GLU A 610 25.47 11.99 -25.28
CA GLU A 610 24.94 12.05 -26.65
C GLU A 610 23.42 11.77 -26.71
N MET A 611 22.77 11.35 -25.60
CA MET A 611 21.33 11.03 -25.57
C MET A 611 20.43 12.00 -24.80
N LEU A 612 20.96 13.06 -24.18
CA LEU A 612 20.17 14.15 -23.60
C LEU A 612 20.75 15.48 -24.08
N PRO A 613 19.95 16.45 -24.57
CA PRO A 613 20.48 17.73 -25.00
C PRO A 613 21.15 18.44 -23.81
N GLN A 614 22.50 18.49 -23.81
CA GLN A 614 23.25 19.29 -22.86
C GLN A 614 22.99 20.76 -23.16
N LYS A 615 22.59 21.52 -22.15
CA LYS A 615 22.50 22.97 -22.25
C LYS A 615 23.90 23.53 -22.00
N SER A 616 24.32 24.44 -22.88
CA SER A 616 25.49 25.28 -22.66
C SER A 616 25.03 26.68 -22.32
N ILE A 617 25.61 27.27 -21.28
CA ILE A 617 25.37 28.66 -20.88
C ILE A 617 26.70 29.37 -20.67
N GLN A 618 26.71 30.68 -20.91
CA GLN A 618 27.80 31.54 -20.49
C GLN A 618 27.57 31.95 -19.04
N VAL A 619 28.56 31.71 -18.19
CA VAL A 619 28.50 32.06 -16.76
C VAL A 619 29.65 33.01 -16.43
N GLN A 620 29.43 33.90 -15.47
CA GLN A 620 30.50 34.74 -14.95
C GLN A 620 31.40 33.91 -14.05
N THR A 621 32.71 34.13 -14.13
CA THR A 621 33.71 33.48 -13.28
C THR A 621 34.29 34.47 -12.27
N VAL A 622 34.65 33.93 -11.10
CA VAL A 622 35.34 34.68 -10.05
C VAL A 622 36.58 33.91 -9.58
N GLU A 623 37.66 34.65 -9.39
CA GLU A 623 38.87 34.17 -8.70
C GLU A 623 38.72 34.45 -7.19
N LEU A 624 38.88 33.44 -6.34
CA LEU A 624 38.64 33.61 -4.90
C LEU A 624 39.67 34.48 -4.19
N ASP A 625 40.91 34.53 -4.67
CA ASP A 625 41.93 35.43 -4.13
C ASP A 625 41.50 36.89 -4.28
N ALA A 626 41.08 37.29 -5.48
CA ALA A 626 40.54 38.63 -5.75
C ALA A 626 39.22 38.87 -4.99
N PHE A 627 38.37 37.86 -4.89
CA PHE A 627 37.10 37.97 -4.15
C PHE A 627 37.30 38.22 -2.65
N CYS A 628 38.21 37.48 -2.00
CA CYS A 628 38.49 37.64 -0.58
C CYS A 628 39.09 39.02 -0.28
N GLU A 629 39.96 39.51 -1.16
CA GLU A 629 40.53 40.86 -1.07
C GLU A 629 39.45 41.94 -1.23
N ARG A 630 38.60 41.83 -2.26
CA ARG A 630 37.51 42.78 -2.54
C ARG A 630 36.47 42.87 -1.42
N LEU A 631 36.13 41.75 -0.79
CA LEU A 631 35.18 41.72 0.33
C LEU A 631 35.85 41.89 1.70
N ALA A 632 37.17 42.11 1.75
CA ALA A 632 37.94 42.23 2.97
C ALA A 632 37.63 41.09 3.98
N ILE A 633 37.60 39.85 3.50
CA ILE A 633 37.29 38.68 4.33
C ILE A 633 38.38 38.53 5.40
N ALA A 634 38.06 38.86 6.65
CA ALA A 634 39.05 38.85 7.73
C ALA A 634 39.56 37.44 8.09
N ARG A 635 38.66 36.44 8.05
CA ARG A 635 38.99 35.04 8.34
C ARG A 635 38.01 34.09 7.66
N LEU A 636 38.55 33.14 6.88
CA LEU A 636 37.80 32.03 6.28
C LEU A 636 38.13 30.73 7.03
N GLY A 637 37.12 30.06 7.58
CA GLY A 637 37.31 28.90 8.45
C GLY A 637 37.15 27.55 7.75
N LEU A 638 36.22 27.46 6.80
CA LEU A 638 35.90 26.21 6.10
C LEU A 638 35.48 26.49 4.65
N ILE A 639 35.91 25.62 3.74
CA ILE A 639 35.49 25.58 2.34
C ILE A 639 34.91 24.19 2.08
N LYS A 640 33.67 24.13 1.61
CA LYS A 640 33.14 22.95 0.91
C LYS A 640 33.24 23.21 -0.59
N MET A 641 33.74 22.24 -1.35
CA MET A 641 33.89 22.32 -2.80
C MET A 641 33.39 21.05 -3.46
N ASP A 642 32.39 21.18 -4.32
CA ASP A 642 31.84 20.09 -5.11
C ASP A 642 31.39 20.70 -6.44
N VAL A 643 32.31 20.69 -7.40
CA VAL A 643 32.21 21.43 -8.67
C VAL A 643 32.47 20.53 -9.88
N GLU A 644 32.40 19.22 -9.65
CA GLU A 644 32.30 18.13 -10.63
C GLU A 644 33.25 18.29 -11.83
N GLY A 645 34.54 18.49 -11.56
CA GLY A 645 35.60 18.57 -12.57
C GLY A 645 36.18 19.98 -12.79
N ALA A 646 35.88 20.95 -11.93
CA ALA A 646 36.52 22.27 -11.92
C ALA A 646 37.45 22.50 -10.71
N GLU A 647 37.75 21.46 -9.94
CA GLU A 647 38.44 21.58 -8.64
C GLU A 647 39.85 22.17 -8.80
N LEU A 648 40.60 21.75 -9.82
CA LEU A 648 41.95 22.27 -10.08
C LEU A 648 41.94 23.76 -10.44
N LEU A 649 40.94 24.23 -11.19
CA LEU A 649 40.77 25.66 -11.51
C LEU A 649 40.45 26.44 -10.24
N CYS A 650 39.52 25.93 -9.42
CA CYS A 650 39.20 26.54 -8.14
C CYS A 650 40.44 26.63 -7.24
N LEU A 651 41.21 25.55 -7.09
CA LEU A 651 42.43 25.50 -6.27
C LEU A 651 43.50 26.48 -6.76
N ARG A 652 43.65 26.66 -8.09
CA ARG A 652 44.57 27.65 -8.67
C ARG A 652 44.14 29.09 -8.37
N GLY A 653 42.84 29.38 -8.46
CA GLY A 653 42.28 30.71 -8.17
C GLY A 653 42.14 31.07 -6.68
N MET A 654 42.59 30.20 -5.77
CA MET A 654 42.50 30.45 -4.32
C MET A 654 43.82 30.24 -3.57
N ARG A 655 44.97 30.20 -4.26
CA ARG A 655 46.26 29.84 -3.64
C ARG A 655 46.65 30.80 -2.52
N ARG A 656 46.42 32.10 -2.68
CA ARG A 656 46.71 33.11 -1.63
C ARG A 656 45.74 32.95 -0.46
N THR A 657 44.46 32.75 -0.75
CA THR A 657 43.39 32.50 0.23
C THR A 657 43.73 31.29 1.11
N LEU A 658 44.18 30.19 0.51
CA LEU A 658 44.60 28.99 1.22
C LEU A 658 45.85 29.18 2.08
N ARG A 659 46.80 30.02 1.64
CA ARG A 659 48.00 30.37 2.42
C ARG A 659 47.67 31.28 3.59
N THR A 660 46.83 32.30 3.37
CA THR A 660 46.54 33.36 4.33
C THR A 660 45.53 32.91 5.39
N HIS A 661 44.37 32.39 4.97
CA HIS A 661 43.29 32.06 5.92
C HIS A 661 43.40 30.66 6.50
N ARG A 662 44.15 29.77 5.83
CA ARG A 662 44.32 28.36 6.19
C ARG A 662 42.99 27.65 6.55
N PRO A 663 41.92 27.73 5.71
CA PRO A 663 40.63 27.11 6.01
C PRO A 663 40.72 25.58 5.95
N VAL A 664 39.83 24.88 6.64
CA VAL A 664 39.63 23.43 6.40
C VAL A 664 38.88 23.24 5.07
N LEU A 665 39.32 22.30 4.23
CA LEU A 665 38.66 22.01 2.95
C LEU A 665 38.00 20.64 2.99
N VAL A 666 36.76 20.59 2.52
CA VAL A 666 36.03 19.35 2.24
C VAL A 666 35.68 19.38 0.77
N MET A 667 36.18 18.41 0.00
CA MET A 667 36.07 18.44 -1.46
C MET A 667 35.64 17.09 -2.03
N GLU A 668 34.84 17.10 -3.09
CA GLU A 668 34.67 15.94 -3.97
C GLU A 668 35.59 16.11 -5.19
N LEU A 669 36.58 15.23 -5.33
CA LEU A 669 37.49 15.24 -6.49
C LEU A 669 36.91 14.37 -7.60
N TRP A 670 36.63 14.98 -8.74
CA TRP A 670 36.06 14.30 -9.92
C TRP A 670 37.10 14.11 -11.02
N GLY A 671 37.37 12.85 -11.38
CA GLY A 671 38.27 12.50 -12.49
C GLY A 671 39.71 12.21 -12.06
N ALA A 672 40.38 11.36 -12.85
CA ALA A 672 41.71 10.85 -12.52
C ALA A 672 42.76 11.96 -12.36
N ASP A 673 42.72 13.00 -13.20
CA ASP A 673 43.64 14.14 -13.13
C ASP A 673 43.49 14.93 -11.83
N HIS A 674 42.26 15.13 -11.37
CA HIS A 674 41.97 15.90 -10.16
C HIS A 674 42.42 15.12 -8.92
N VAL A 675 42.12 13.82 -8.90
CA VAL A 675 42.59 12.88 -7.87
C VAL A 675 44.13 12.81 -7.83
N ALA A 676 44.80 12.89 -8.98
CA ALA A 676 46.26 12.83 -9.07
C ALA A 676 46.95 14.15 -8.69
N GLN A 677 46.43 15.30 -9.14
CA GLN A 677 47.11 16.59 -9.03
C GLN A 677 46.75 17.39 -7.78
N ALA A 678 45.49 17.32 -7.30
CA ALA A 678 45.06 18.08 -6.13
C ALA A 678 45.89 17.82 -4.85
N PRO A 679 46.29 16.57 -4.51
CA PRO A 679 47.17 16.32 -3.36
C PRO A 679 48.49 17.09 -3.44
N GLY A 680 49.10 17.16 -4.62
CA GLY A 680 50.37 17.87 -4.83
C GLY A 680 50.24 19.37 -4.62
N ILE A 681 49.18 19.97 -5.18
CA ILE A 681 48.88 21.40 -5.02
C ILE A 681 48.66 21.74 -3.54
N LEU A 682 47.84 20.96 -2.84
CA LEU A 682 47.52 21.21 -1.44
C LEU A 682 48.72 20.97 -0.51
N SER A 683 49.53 19.93 -0.77
CA SER A 683 50.75 19.65 -0.01
C SER A 683 51.76 20.80 -0.10
N GLN A 684 51.96 21.38 -1.30
CA GLN A 684 52.81 22.57 -1.49
C GLN A 684 52.31 23.81 -0.74
N LEU A 685 51.02 23.85 -0.38
CA LEU A 685 50.41 24.91 0.43
C LEU A 685 50.38 24.57 1.93
N GLY A 686 50.98 23.45 2.32
CA GLY A 686 51.09 22.99 3.69
C GLY A 686 49.81 22.37 4.24
N TYR A 687 49.08 21.62 3.42
CA TYR A 687 47.89 20.86 3.81
C TYR A 687 48.14 19.37 3.83
N GLU A 688 47.59 18.70 4.84
CA GLU A 688 47.49 17.25 4.90
C GLU A 688 46.10 16.82 4.41
N MET A 689 46.06 15.85 3.50
CA MET A 689 44.83 15.38 2.89
C MET A 689 44.54 13.93 3.28
N ARG A 690 43.28 13.64 3.64
CA ARG A 690 42.77 12.29 3.91
C ARG A 690 41.51 12.02 3.11
N ALA A 691 41.36 10.80 2.61
CA ALA A 691 40.12 10.36 1.98
C ALA A 691 39.05 10.07 3.05
N LEU A 692 37.82 10.51 2.80
CA LEU A 692 36.64 10.24 3.62
C LEU A 692 35.84 9.06 3.05
N SER A 693 35.70 9.01 1.72
CA SER A 693 35.10 7.90 0.98
C SER A 693 35.60 7.89 -0.47
N SER A 694 35.50 6.75 -1.15
CA SER A 694 35.95 6.59 -2.54
C SER A 694 34.97 5.75 -3.37
N TRP A 695 34.78 6.15 -4.62
CA TRP A 695 34.03 5.39 -5.62
C TRP A 695 34.89 5.16 -6.86
N GLN A 696 34.78 3.96 -7.44
CA GLN A 696 35.44 3.58 -8.68
C GLN A 696 34.42 2.93 -9.61
N GLY A 697 34.31 3.43 -10.82
CA GLY A 697 33.42 2.87 -11.83
C GLY A 697 33.85 3.20 -13.25
N TRP A 698 33.12 2.65 -14.22
CA TRP A 698 33.37 2.87 -15.63
C TRP A 698 32.28 3.77 -16.20
N ILE A 699 32.67 4.90 -16.79
CA ILE A 699 31.77 5.82 -17.48
C ILE A 699 32.25 5.90 -18.94
N ALA A 700 31.41 5.41 -19.85
CA ALA A 700 31.70 5.19 -21.28
C ALA A 700 33.08 4.58 -21.61
N GLY A 701 33.45 3.53 -20.89
CA GLY A 701 34.69 2.79 -21.17
C GLY A 701 35.94 3.39 -20.55
N GLU A 702 35.86 4.54 -19.89
CA GLU A 702 36.93 5.09 -19.07
C GLU A 702 36.68 4.81 -17.59
N LYS A 703 37.75 4.47 -16.86
CA LYS A 703 37.70 4.29 -15.41
C LYS A 703 37.67 5.68 -14.76
N VAL A 704 36.54 6.04 -14.17
CA VAL A 704 36.38 7.28 -13.41
C VAL A 704 36.52 6.96 -11.92
N GLU A 705 37.39 7.71 -11.24
CA GLU A 705 37.54 7.67 -9.79
C GLU A 705 37.04 8.98 -9.21
N THR A 706 36.21 8.88 -8.16
CA THR A 706 35.84 10.04 -7.35
C THR A 706 36.26 9.81 -5.90
N ARG A 707 36.66 10.89 -5.23
CA ARG A 707 37.05 10.83 -3.81
C ARG A 707 36.53 12.05 -3.07
N ASN A 708 35.74 11.79 -2.03
CA ASN A 708 35.48 12.75 -0.98
C ASN A 708 36.74 12.85 -0.12
N VAL A 709 37.31 14.04 -0.04
CA VAL A 709 38.57 14.32 0.67
C VAL A 709 38.39 15.43 1.69
N LEU A 710 39.12 15.31 2.78
CA LEU A 710 39.30 16.36 3.78
C LEU A 710 40.77 16.79 3.75
N ALA A 711 41.00 18.08 3.48
CA ALA A 711 42.32 18.69 3.60
C ALA A 711 42.35 19.65 4.79
N VAL A 712 43.28 19.42 5.71
CA VAL A 712 43.48 20.21 6.92
C VAL A 712 44.85 20.88 6.89
N PRO A 713 44.99 22.13 7.37
CA PRO A 713 46.29 22.78 7.43
C PRO A 713 47.25 21.99 8.35
N SER A 714 48.44 21.65 7.85
CA SER A 714 49.46 20.96 8.65
C SER A 714 49.97 21.84 9.79
N ARG A 715 50.18 21.23 10.96
CA ARG A 715 50.67 21.91 12.19
C ARG A 715 52.17 22.24 12.14
N SER A 716 52.94 21.61 11.25
CA SER A 716 54.40 21.73 11.14
C SER A 716 54.87 22.73 10.07
N PHE A 717 53.96 23.31 9.29
CA PHE A 717 54.30 24.19 8.18
C PHE A 717 54.64 25.62 8.65
N ARG A 718 55.93 25.90 8.89
CA ARG A 718 56.46 27.28 9.06
C ARG A 718 56.87 27.83 7.69
N GLY A 719 55.93 28.44 6.98
CA GLY A 719 56.24 29.13 5.72
C GLY A 719 56.97 30.46 5.98
N SER A 720 58.28 30.55 5.66
CA SER A 720 58.95 31.80 5.27
C SER A 720 60.45 31.74 4.92
N ALA A 721 61.14 30.59 4.91
CA ALA A 721 62.59 30.57 4.62
C ALA A 721 63.00 29.82 3.32
N GLU A 722 62.40 28.68 2.98
CA GLU A 722 62.90 27.84 1.88
C GLU A 722 62.46 28.28 0.47
N VAL A 723 61.36 29.01 0.33
CA VAL A 723 60.84 29.41 -0.99
C VAL A 723 61.70 30.49 -1.66
N ARG A 724 62.40 31.34 -0.87
CA ARG A 724 63.31 32.36 -1.43
C ARG A 724 64.54 31.75 -2.09
N ASN A 725 65.00 30.57 -1.65
CA ASN A 725 66.13 29.89 -2.29
C ASN A 725 65.71 29.20 -3.59
N GLN A 726 64.49 28.65 -3.67
CA GLN A 726 64.03 27.96 -4.88
C GLN A 726 63.71 28.92 -6.04
N GLU A 727 63.18 30.12 -5.76
CA GLU A 727 62.98 31.16 -6.78
C GLU A 727 64.31 31.74 -7.29
N ALA A 728 65.34 31.81 -6.43
CA ALA A 728 66.70 32.19 -6.85
C ALA A 728 67.37 31.11 -7.72
N GLU A 729 67.24 29.83 -7.36
CA GLU A 729 67.77 28.71 -8.15
C GLU A 729 67.08 28.56 -9.51
N ASN A 730 65.76 28.77 -9.58
CA ASN A 730 65.02 28.72 -10.84
C ASN A 730 65.34 29.90 -11.77
N LYS A 731 65.73 31.05 -11.22
CA LYS A 731 66.20 32.20 -12.02
C LYS A 731 67.58 31.96 -12.63
N VAL A 732 68.48 31.32 -11.87
CA VAL A 732 69.81 30.91 -12.37
C VAL A 732 69.71 29.80 -13.43
N MET A 733 68.77 28.87 -13.28
CA MET A 733 68.48 27.85 -14.30
C MET A 733 67.90 28.46 -15.59
N ALA A 734 66.96 29.40 -15.50
CA ALA A 734 66.36 30.05 -16.67
C ALA A 734 67.38 30.87 -17.49
N GLU A 735 68.34 31.52 -16.82
CA GLU A 735 69.42 32.25 -17.50
C GLU A 735 70.44 31.31 -18.17
N SER A 736 70.65 30.10 -17.64
CA SER A 736 71.54 29.09 -18.25
C SER A 736 70.96 28.44 -19.53
N PHE A 737 69.62 28.37 -19.63
CA PHE A 737 68.94 27.81 -20.81
C PHE A 737 68.82 28.80 -21.98
N ALA A 738 68.96 30.11 -21.74
CA ALA A 738 68.93 31.12 -22.80
C ALA A 738 70.25 31.25 -23.59
N GLN A 739 71.36 30.65 -23.12
CA GLN A 739 72.68 30.75 -23.75
C GLN A 739 73.13 29.50 -24.54
N ARG A 740 72.27 28.48 -24.72
CA ARG A 740 72.59 27.27 -25.51
C ARG A 740 71.50 26.92 -26.52
N GLY A 741 71.19 27.88 -27.38
CA GLY A 741 70.35 27.69 -28.56
C GLY A 741 70.84 28.54 -29.73
N GLU A 742 71.97 28.15 -30.32
CA GLU A 742 72.25 28.29 -31.76
C GLU A 742 72.56 26.88 -32.31
#